data_AF-A0A1M3IVW2-F1
#
_entry.id   AF-A0A1M3IVW2-F1
#
_cell.length_a   1.000
_cell.length_b   1.000
_cell.length_c   1.000
_cell.angle_alpha   90.00
_cell.angle_beta   90.00
_cell.angle_gamma   90.00
#
_symmetry.space_group_name_H-M   'P 1'
#
loop_
_entity.id
_entity.type
_entity.pdbx_description
1 polymer ?
#
loop_
_entity_poly.entity_id
_entity_poly.type
_entity_poly.pdbx_seq_one_letter_code
_entity_poly.pdbx_strand_id
1 'polypeptide(L)'
;MKHMGKIYSQVLLIFVYSILLNPLLVASNEYDLGLEQFRKAQSGNAQAQFDEGRRAYNIWAQNGQKSAYDESIHWLTKAVHQGHEDAKALLHDLTNKDSSTTTISNIKPSTQNNNIEEDLFAPESNIEQFFYDDRDINDYIDTYLKERLGTFTYAPHSKFLLMSSEKNETILSHEDQKSYLVAVTSAVDTLGQRNIQAYNNIQLSSLPIDNFLNKEKQDKGVKERELEEAVHNLRKEFTLDTLEKLLGEFQSSDIKNYLEKIKNNWAQGLTDPIKQQTLEDLESKLREVSLEERKDVFDELMPVLSKYKEVHTRILFPFNLSQMHWLLGEIYIHKLNNAYNGIVQVHDPMGKGEINNIHFNTLKESIEARLRFYDPNTQQLIIKSVKSPFKQRQYDGHSCGVIIVEDLLRRIEGRPLDGLSSEKPGELRLSHINRMDPFPNMQAFVVRNKERINKLKHFNTITSLAYENLRSEYDLQNNNSIISSQKDKILRKRKREELDTDFDTQPDNLPVKKLAILHPKKLKNGENVKQEEENNTPLSQISSVIFLSDHAQHVAYLENAFKTVKNKILVTNYGNLYSRLLETHLFKSLIPEARNRGVTIYFRLNFSEESNNVNYDPIPKSVENYFYKHNIDASKIVTHAKILMIDDKIFAIGSYNWLSDLTAPLKFRSFNRTIVYTGNDETYYDLKEQVWRILRYYVKKEVGEFSDYAYMEAYRFKRFSKYNDSQEIDLDARSKLIYIPTIDEHRLELLDIFRKVKTRIIILSPFVAKDGLQTYQRDFVIPLLQTVLAENRSIYFVCLPKFKYLAEKYLSTLRDKYSNLLHLLTFENIHAKTLIMDGNLIAEGSFNWLCAARDELYFSHKHEATFMLEGPEAAKQIRAFYQTPVGKELIKKFGSSKIVIKSQEENYAHTQKVDAATRIKLRNQYFINQKANVTKDLWINFPFWYQSADYTRTSLIYGKFFEIMASNRPDKKGYCLRINGDYLYKGKDILYFPTIPKAKEAAYNIWLQMYE
;
A
#
# COMPACT_ATOMS: atom_id res chain seq x y z
N MET A 1 -2.42 -73.31 -16.67
CA MET A 1 -1.85 -71.98 -16.99
C MET A 1 -2.75 -70.79 -16.63
N LYS A 2 -4.04 -70.74 -17.01
CA LYS A 2 -4.93 -69.60 -16.65
C LYS A 2 -5.17 -69.39 -15.14
N HIS A 3 -5.10 -70.43 -14.31
CA HIS A 3 -5.24 -70.30 -12.86
C HIS A 3 -3.98 -69.74 -12.18
N MET A 4 -2.78 -70.11 -12.65
CA MET A 4 -1.51 -69.57 -12.16
C MET A 4 -1.37 -68.06 -12.43
N GLY A 5 -1.88 -67.57 -13.56
CA GLY A 5 -1.86 -66.12 -13.88
C GLY A 5 -2.74 -65.27 -12.97
N LYS A 6 -3.87 -65.80 -12.48
CA LYS A 6 -4.73 -65.09 -11.53
C LYS A 6 -4.07 -64.98 -10.15
N ILE A 7 -3.46 -66.06 -9.68
CA ILE A 7 -2.73 -66.09 -8.40
C ILE A 7 -1.54 -65.12 -8.46
N TYR A 8 -0.76 -65.15 -9.55
CA TYR A 8 0.33 -64.18 -9.75
C TYR A 8 -0.16 -62.73 -9.79
N SER A 9 -1.29 -62.44 -10.45
CA SER A 9 -1.83 -61.08 -10.47
C SER A 9 -2.30 -60.60 -9.10
N GLN A 10 -2.87 -61.49 -8.28
CA GLN A 10 -3.35 -61.13 -6.94
C GLN A 10 -2.19 -60.96 -5.96
N VAL A 11 -1.16 -61.81 -6.03
CA VAL A 11 0.07 -61.66 -5.23
C VAL A 11 0.81 -60.38 -5.64
N LEU A 12 0.90 -60.07 -6.94
CA LEU A 12 1.50 -58.83 -7.43
C LEU A 12 0.69 -57.59 -7.00
N LEU A 13 -0.65 -57.66 -7.03
CA LEU A 13 -1.50 -56.56 -6.59
C LEU A 13 -1.35 -56.31 -5.09
N ILE A 14 -1.28 -57.36 -4.27
CA ILE A 14 -1.05 -57.25 -2.83
C ILE A 14 0.35 -56.69 -2.57
N PHE A 15 1.38 -57.16 -3.27
CA PHE A 15 2.76 -56.67 -3.12
C PHE A 15 2.88 -55.19 -3.54
N VAL A 16 2.20 -54.78 -4.62
CA VAL A 16 2.12 -53.38 -5.06
C VAL A 16 1.34 -52.51 -4.07
N TYR A 17 0.25 -53.02 -3.49
CA TYR A 17 -0.49 -52.30 -2.44
C TYR A 17 0.34 -52.11 -1.17
N SER A 18 1.10 -53.13 -0.75
CA SER A 18 1.95 -53.09 0.44
C SER A 18 3.17 -52.16 0.29
N ILE A 19 3.71 -52.02 -0.92
CA ILE A 19 4.91 -51.19 -1.18
C ILE A 19 4.55 -49.76 -1.58
N LEU A 20 3.46 -49.53 -2.32
CA LEU A 20 3.14 -48.19 -2.85
C LEU A 20 2.08 -47.44 -2.03
N LEU A 21 1.10 -48.11 -1.42
CA LEU A 21 0.04 -47.42 -0.67
C LEU A 21 0.32 -47.29 0.83
N ASN A 22 1.10 -48.20 1.40
CA ASN A 22 1.45 -48.15 2.82
C ASN A 22 2.29 -46.89 3.18
N PRO A 23 3.29 -46.46 2.37
CA PRO A 23 4.01 -45.20 2.61
C PRO A 23 3.13 -43.95 2.45
N LEU A 24 2.09 -43.98 1.60
CA LEU A 24 1.17 -42.86 1.37
C LEU A 24 0.13 -42.72 2.51
N LEU A 25 -0.31 -43.84 3.10
CA LEU A 25 -1.15 -43.84 4.30
C LEU A 25 -0.36 -43.48 5.57
N VAL A 26 0.91 -43.91 5.65
CA VAL A 26 1.82 -43.50 6.72
C VAL A 26 2.13 -42.00 6.60
N ALA A 27 2.38 -41.48 5.40
CA ALA A 27 2.64 -40.05 5.17
C ALA A 27 1.42 -39.15 5.43
N SER A 28 0.18 -39.59 5.18
CA SER A 28 -1.01 -38.82 5.54
C SER A 28 -1.24 -38.78 7.05
N ASN A 29 -1.03 -39.90 7.75
CA ASN A 29 -1.13 -39.95 9.20
C ASN A 29 0.01 -39.18 9.89
N GLU A 30 1.23 -39.22 9.37
CA GLU A 30 2.36 -38.42 9.88
C GLU A 30 2.14 -36.91 9.65
N TYR A 31 1.47 -36.52 8.56
CA TYR A 31 1.13 -35.11 8.30
C TYR A 31 0.04 -34.60 9.27
N ASP A 32 -1.00 -35.39 9.52
CA ASP A 32 -2.06 -35.03 10.48
C ASP A 32 -1.54 -35.01 11.93
N LEU A 33 -0.66 -35.96 12.30
CA LEU A 33 0.05 -35.92 13.58
C LEU A 33 0.97 -34.71 13.71
N GLY A 34 1.74 -34.37 12.66
CA GLY A 34 2.61 -33.20 12.66
C GLY A 34 1.84 -31.88 12.79
N LEU A 35 0.67 -31.76 12.15
CA LEU A 35 -0.18 -30.57 12.25
C LEU A 35 -0.81 -30.44 13.64
N GLU A 36 -1.18 -31.55 14.27
CA GLU A 36 -1.67 -31.58 15.65
C GLU A 36 -0.55 -31.25 16.66
N GLN A 37 0.66 -31.79 16.45
CA GLN A 37 1.85 -31.47 17.24
C GLN A 37 2.16 -29.98 17.17
N PHE A 38 2.13 -29.39 15.98
CA PHE A 38 2.36 -27.97 15.77
C PHE A 38 1.30 -27.09 16.44
N ARG A 39 0.02 -27.49 16.40
CA ARG A 39 -1.06 -26.78 17.13
C ARG A 39 -0.85 -26.83 18.64
N LYS A 40 -0.44 -27.99 19.18
CA LYS A 40 -0.08 -28.13 20.60
C LYS A 40 1.11 -27.24 20.96
N ALA A 41 2.11 -27.13 20.08
CA ALA A 41 3.24 -26.24 20.29
C ALA A 41 2.80 -24.76 20.32
N GLN A 42 1.89 -24.36 19.42
CA GLN A 42 1.33 -23.00 19.38
C GLN A 42 0.46 -22.67 20.60
N SER A 43 -0.27 -23.65 21.14
CA SER A 43 -1.09 -23.48 22.33
C SER A 43 -0.29 -23.51 23.64
N GLY A 44 1.03 -23.48 23.57
CA GLY A 44 1.89 -23.40 24.76
C GLY A 44 2.24 -24.74 25.39
N ASN A 45 2.06 -25.89 24.72
CA ASN A 45 2.49 -27.17 25.31
C ASN A 45 4.02 -27.31 25.21
N ALA A 46 4.71 -27.33 26.36
CA ALA A 46 6.17 -27.37 26.43
C ALA A 46 6.79 -28.57 25.69
N GLN A 47 6.20 -29.77 25.79
CA GLN A 47 6.69 -30.97 25.11
C GLN A 47 6.57 -30.86 23.59
N ALA A 48 5.42 -30.39 23.09
CA ALA A 48 5.21 -30.18 21.67
C ALA A 48 6.13 -29.09 21.10
N GLN A 49 6.41 -28.03 21.86
CA GLN A 49 7.40 -27.02 21.50
C GLN A 49 8.81 -27.60 21.46
N PHE A 50 9.18 -28.45 22.42
CA PHE A 50 10.46 -29.16 22.36
C PHE A 50 10.55 -30.06 21.12
N ASP A 51 9.49 -30.78 20.77
CA ASP A 51 9.47 -31.66 19.60
C ASP A 51 9.62 -30.90 18.27
N GLU A 52 8.95 -29.75 18.14
CA GLU A 52 9.12 -28.86 16.97
C GLU A 52 10.52 -28.24 16.93
N GLY A 53 11.05 -27.81 18.07
CA GLY A 53 12.41 -27.32 18.18
C GLY A 53 13.43 -28.38 17.77
N ARG A 54 13.28 -29.60 18.25
CA ARG A 54 14.13 -30.75 17.91
C ARG A 54 14.01 -31.15 16.43
N ARG A 55 12.80 -31.11 15.85
CA ARG A 55 12.59 -31.33 14.41
C ARG A 55 13.36 -30.31 13.58
N ALA A 56 13.24 -29.03 13.93
CA ALA A 56 13.95 -27.93 13.26
C ALA A 56 15.48 -28.04 13.44
N TYR A 57 15.96 -28.40 14.63
CA TYR A 57 17.37 -28.71 14.88
C TYR A 57 17.90 -29.81 13.95
N ASN A 58 17.16 -30.91 13.78
CA ASN A 58 17.59 -32.01 12.92
C ASN A 58 17.69 -31.58 11.44
N ILE A 59 16.75 -30.75 10.96
CA ILE A 59 16.80 -30.20 9.60
C ILE A 59 18.02 -29.29 9.44
N TRP A 60 18.30 -28.44 10.42
CA TRP A 60 19.48 -27.59 10.43
C TRP A 60 20.78 -28.43 10.48
N ALA A 61 20.88 -29.41 11.37
CA ALA A 61 22.06 -30.26 11.52
C ALA A 61 22.37 -31.07 10.25
N GLN A 62 21.35 -31.39 9.45
CA GLN A 62 21.52 -32.10 8.17
C GLN A 62 21.92 -31.17 7.02
N ASN A 63 21.36 -29.97 6.94
CA ASN A 63 21.39 -29.16 5.71
C ASN A 63 21.97 -27.74 5.88
N GLY A 64 22.33 -27.33 7.11
CA GLY A 64 22.87 -26.00 7.41
C GLY A 64 21.89 -24.84 7.19
N GLN A 65 20.59 -25.11 7.05
CA GLN A 65 19.60 -24.09 6.70
C GLN A 65 19.32 -23.13 7.86
N LYS A 66 19.68 -21.85 7.71
CA LYS A 66 19.53 -20.82 8.75
C LYS A 66 18.09 -20.67 9.29
N SER A 67 17.08 -20.75 8.43
CA SER A 67 15.69 -20.67 8.89
C SER A 67 15.28 -21.82 9.82
N ALA A 68 15.88 -23.01 9.67
CA ALA A 68 15.64 -24.13 10.56
C ALA A 68 16.40 -23.98 11.89
N TYR A 69 17.57 -23.31 11.87
CA TYR A 69 18.28 -22.90 13.10
C TYR A 69 17.42 -21.93 13.91
N ASP A 70 16.92 -20.86 13.29
CA ASP A 70 16.09 -19.85 13.94
C ASP A 70 14.78 -20.44 14.49
N GLU A 71 14.14 -21.33 13.71
CA GLU A 71 12.94 -22.06 14.14
C GLU A 71 13.23 -22.99 15.33
N SER A 72 14.40 -23.64 15.34
CA SER A 72 14.84 -24.47 16.46
C SER A 72 15.06 -23.66 17.74
N ILE A 73 15.81 -22.55 17.66
CA ILE A 73 16.02 -21.64 18.80
C ILE A 73 14.68 -21.13 19.34
N HIS A 74 13.78 -20.72 18.46
CA HIS A 74 12.47 -20.18 18.84
C HIS A 74 11.66 -21.16 19.68
N TRP A 75 11.52 -22.40 19.19
CA TRP A 75 10.69 -23.41 19.87
C TRP A 75 11.35 -23.98 21.12
N LEU A 76 12.67 -24.23 21.08
CA LEU A 76 13.40 -24.69 22.26
C LEU A 76 13.40 -23.64 23.37
N THR A 77 13.54 -22.35 23.04
CA THR A 77 13.47 -21.26 24.03
C THR A 77 12.11 -21.19 24.71
N LYS A 78 11.01 -21.36 23.95
CA LYS A 78 9.65 -21.39 24.53
C LYS A 78 9.42 -22.59 25.45
N ALA A 79 9.99 -23.75 25.10
CA ALA A 79 9.94 -24.94 25.96
C ALA A 79 10.80 -24.76 27.23
N VAL A 80 11.98 -24.14 27.12
CA VAL A 80 12.88 -23.83 28.27
C VAL A 80 12.23 -22.87 29.27
N HIS A 81 11.55 -21.82 28.79
CA HIS A 81 10.84 -20.89 29.68
C HIS A 81 9.72 -21.56 30.49
N GLN A 82 9.26 -22.74 30.05
CA GLN A 82 8.28 -23.56 30.74
C GLN A 82 8.91 -24.71 31.55
N GLY A 83 10.24 -24.71 31.70
CA GLY A 83 10.97 -25.69 32.51
C GLY A 83 11.28 -27.01 31.80
N HIS A 84 11.25 -27.08 30.47
CA HIS A 84 11.57 -28.31 29.74
C HIS A 84 13.10 -28.55 29.68
N GLU A 85 13.61 -29.49 30.49
CA GLU A 85 15.06 -29.72 30.65
C GLU A 85 15.76 -30.23 29.38
N ASP A 86 15.14 -31.12 28.60
CA ASP A 86 15.75 -31.59 27.33
C ASP A 86 15.89 -30.47 26.30
N ALA A 87 14.95 -29.50 26.31
CA ALA A 87 15.02 -28.33 25.46
C ALA A 87 16.21 -27.44 25.83
N LYS A 88 16.51 -27.34 27.14
CA LYS A 88 17.66 -26.59 27.67
C LYS A 88 18.98 -27.23 27.26
N ALA A 89 19.08 -28.56 27.34
CA ALA A 89 20.25 -29.30 26.90
C ALA A 89 20.48 -29.17 25.39
N LEU A 90 19.42 -29.31 24.58
CA LEU A 90 19.52 -29.20 23.12
C LEU A 90 19.82 -27.76 22.68
N LEU A 91 19.21 -26.76 23.32
CA LEU A 91 19.48 -25.35 23.07
C LEU A 91 20.94 -24.99 23.40
N HIS A 92 21.48 -25.52 24.51
CA HIS A 92 22.88 -25.34 24.88
C HIS A 92 23.86 -26.00 23.89
N ASP A 93 23.55 -27.20 23.38
CA ASP A 93 24.34 -27.83 22.30
C ASP A 93 24.29 -27.02 21.00
N LEU A 94 23.12 -26.47 20.66
CA LEU A 94 22.91 -25.60 19.50
C LEU A 94 23.77 -24.33 19.58
N THR A 95 23.77 -23.66 20.73
CA THR A 95 24.57 -22.46 20.96
C THR A 95 26.08 -22.76 21.03
N ASN A 96 26.47 -23.95 21.50
CA ASN A 96 27.88 -24.33 21.60
C ASN A 96 28.48 -24.81 20.26
N LYS A 97 27.68 -25.43 19.39
CA LYS A 97 28.09 -25.83 18.03
C LYS A 97 28.33 -24.65 17.11
N ASP A 98 27.58 -23.57 17.31
CA ASP A 98 27.81 -22.30 16.62
C ASP A 98 29.17 -21.69 17.02
N SER A 99 29.58 -21.85 18.28
CA SER A 99 30.88 -21.41 18.78
C SER A 99 32.07 -22.35 18.53
N SER A 100 31.87 -23.58 18.01
CA SER A 100 32.94 -24.57 17.79
C SER A 100 33.20 -24.94 16.33
N THR A 101 32.45 -24.38 15.37
CA THR A 101 32.74 -24.52 13.94
C THR A 101 33.91 -23.64 13.46
N THR A 102 34.52 -22.85 14.34
CA THR A 102 35.69 -21.99 14.07
C THR A 102 37.03 -22.60 14.52
N THR A 103 37.20 -23.93 14.55
CA THR A 103 38.53 -24.53 14.85
C THR A 103 38.81 -25.84 14.13
N ILE A 104 39.45 -25.77 12.96
CA ILE A 104 40.39 -26.82 12.50
C ILE A 104 41.71 -26.13 12.15
N SER A 105 42.73 -26.39 12.97
CA SER A 105 44.10 -25.94 12.81
C SER A 105 44.97 -27.09 12.26
N ASN A 106 45.86 -26.76 11.31
CA ASN A 106 47.21 -27.30 11.22
C ASN A 106 48.04 -26.53 10.18
N ILE A 107 48.83 -25.55 10.64
CA ILE A 107 50.26 -25.29 10.34
C ILE A 107 50.72 -24.12 11.25
N LYS A 108 51.91 -24.27 11.84
CA LYS A 108 52.61 -23.40 12.82
C LYS A 108 53.83 -22.74 12.13
N PRO A 109 54.50 -21.69 12.68
CA PRO A 109 54.06 -20.31 12.90
C PRO A 109 55.08 -19.25 12.37
N SER A 110 54.64 -18.07 11.92
CA SER A 110 55.44 -16.83 12.05
C SER A 110 54.60 -15.54 11.94
N THR A 111 54.46 -14.88 13.10
CA THR A 111 54.38 -13.43 13.38
C THR A 111 53.35 -12.52 12.68
N GLN A 112 52.39 -12.05 13.51
CA GLN A 112 51.75 -10.71 13.54
C GLN A 112 51.13 -10.12 12.27
N ASN A 113 49.79 -10.09 12.20
CA ASN A 113 48.99 -8.87 12.39
C ASN A 113 47.48 -9.15 12.31
N ASN A 114 46.72 -8.32 13.04
CA ASN A 114 45.29 -8.41 13.27
C ASN A 114 44.43 -8.01 12.06
N ASN A 115 43.16 -8.47 12.09
CA ASN A 115 41.92 -7.67 11.98
C ASN A 115 40.96 -7.86 10.77
N ILE A 116 39.68 -8.05 11.17
CA ILE A 116 38.41 -7.54 10.61
C ILE A 116 37.93 -8.18 9.30
N GLU A 117 36.98 -9.13 9.38
CA GLU A 117 35.95 -9.42 8.36
C GLU A 117 35.05 -10.58 8.83
N GLU A 118 33.95 -10.33 9.55
CA GLU A 118 32.81 -11.30 9.59
C GLU A 118 31.47 -10.75 10.13
N ASP A 119 31.24 -9.43 10.15
CA ASP A 119 30.02 -8.82 10.72
C ASP A 119 29.13 -8.10 9.67
N LEU A 120 29.22 -8.50 8.39
CA LEU A 120 28.79 -7.65 7.25
C LEU A 120 27.40 -7.94 6.64
N PHE A 121 26.58 -8.83 7.20
CA PHE A 121 25.25 -9.10 6.62
C PHE A 121 24.14 -9.26 7.66
N ALA A 122 23.74 -8.14 8.25
CA ALA A 122 22.44 -7.97 8.91
C ALA A 122 21.36 -7.57 7.86
N PRO A 123 20.10 -8.02 7.99
CA PRO A 123 19.05 -7.74 7.00
C PRO A 123 18.50 -6.31 7.09
N GLU A 124 18.09 -5.76 5.94
CA GLU A 124 17.64 -4.38 5.67
C GLU A 124 16.31 -3.94 6.34
N SER A 125 15.98 -4.37 7.57
CA SER A 125 14.61 -4.19 8.10
C SER A 125 14.39 -3.08 9.14
N ASN A 126 15.25 -2.05 9.25
CA ASN A 126 14.93 -0.93 10.16
C ASN A 126 15.51 0.42 9.70
N ILE A 127 14.96 0.99 8.63
CA ILE A 127 15.30 2.37 8.20
C ILE A 127 14.86 3.41 9.26
N GLU A 128 13.87 3.06 10.09
CA GLU A 128 13.38 3.89 11.22
C GLU A 128 14.48 4.28 12.21
N GLN A 129 15.54 3.48 12.34
CA GLN A 129 16.65 3.79 13.24
C GLN A 129 17.48 5.00 12.79
N PHE A 130 17.27 5.51 11.57
CA PHE A 130 18.06 6.63 11.05
C PHE A 130 17.40 8.01 11.24
N PHE A 131 16.14 8.09 11.66
CA PHE A 131 15.42 9.38 11.78
C PHE A 131 15.57 10.00 13.17
N TYR A 132 15.36 11.32 13.25
CA TYR A 132 15.04 11.99 14.50
C TYR A 132 13.57 11.74 14.84
N ASP A 133 13.31 11.37 16.09
CA ASP A 133 11.95 11.33 16.64
C ASP A 133 11.63 12.63 17.42
N ASP A 134 10.40 12.70 17.96
CA ASP A 134 9.94 13.88 18.70
C ASP A 134 10.84 14.21 19.90
N ARG A 135 11.41 13.19 20.56
CA ARG A 135 12.34 13.40 21.70
C ARG A 135 13.62 14.01 21.21
N ASP A 136 14.17 13.54 20.10
CA ASP A 136 15.42 14.07 19.60
C ASP A 136 15.31 15.56 19.27
N ILE A 137 14.17 15.99 18.69
CA ILE A 137 13.91 17.40 18.42
C ILE A 137 13.67 18.18 19.72
N ASN A 138 12.81 17.68 20.60
CA ASN A 138 12.48 18.36 21.86
C ASN A 138 13.69 18.45 22.81
N ASP A 139 14.37 17.34 23.08
CA ASP A 139 15.56 17.28 23.95
C ASP A 139 16.61 18.29 23.47
N TYR A 140 16.83 18.34 22.14
CA TYR A 140 17.80 19.25 21.54
C TYR A 140 17.39 20.71 21.69
N ILE A 141 16.16 21.08 21.29
CA ILE A 141 15.70 22.47 21.29
C ILE A 141 15.56 23.00 22.72
N ASP A 142 14.98 22.22 23.62
CA ASP A 142 14.84 22.63 25.02
C ASP A 142 16.19 22.83 25.68
N THR A 143 17.14 21.93 25.48
CA THR A 143 18.47 22.08 26.06
C THR A 143 19.20 23.26 25.43
N TYR A 144 19.15 23.40 24.11
CA TYR A 144 19.76 24.52 23.41
C TYR A 144 19.29 25.88 23.95
N LEU A 145 17.97 26.03 24.18
CA LEU A 145 17.37 27.26 24.68
C LEU A 145 17.57 27.44 26.20
N LYS A 146 17.49 26.38 27.01
CA LYS A 146 17.66 26.45 28.48
C LYS A 146 19.11 26.72 28.89
N GLU A 147 20.05 26.04 28.23
CA GLU A 147 21.50 26.17 28.51
C GLU A 147 22.14 27.37 27.80
N ARG A 148 21.34 28.19 27.11
CA ARG A 148 21.77 29.43 26.44
C ARG A 148 22.92 29.20 25.47
N LEU A 149 22.85 28.11 24.71
CA LEU A 149 23.84 27.80 23.68
C LEU A 149 23.76 28.78 22.48
N GLY A 150 22.68 29.55 22.39
CA GLY A 150 22.50 30.64 21.43
C GLY A 150 22.21 31.98 22.11
N THR A 151 21.90 32.99 21.30
CA THR A 151 21.57 34.36 21.74
C THR A 151 20.18 34.50 22.38
N PHE A 152 19.38 33.44 22.34
CA PHE A 152 17.98 33.43 22.79
C PHE A 152 17.72 32.29 23.77
N THR A 153 16.83 32.55 24.74
CA THR A 153 16.38 31.58 25.75
C THR A 153 14.89 31.78 26.02
N TYR A 154 14.22 30.85 26.69
CA TYR A 154 12.85 31.06 27.13
C TYR A 154 12.77 32.23 28.12
N ALA A 155 11.73 33.05 28.00
CA ALA A 155 11.48 34.10 28.97
C ALA A 155 11.24 33.49 30.38
N PRO A 156 11.58 34.21 31.47
CA PRO A 156 11.31 33.74 32.82
C PRO A 156 9.84 33.32 32.98
N HIS A 157 9.63 32.09 33.46
CA HIS A 157 8.30 31.49 33.67
C HIS A 157 7.46 31.26 32.40
N SER A 158 8.08 31.33 31.22
CA SER A 158 7.46 31.04 29.93
C SER A 158 7.83 29.63 29.45
N LYS A 159 6.86 28.94 28.84
CA LYS A 159 7.02 27.65 28.17
C LYS A 159 7.33 27.81 26.69
N PHE A 160 6.96 28.92 26.05
CA PHE A 160 7.01 29.08 24.60
C PHE A 160 7.73 30.35 24.13
N LEU A 161 7.54 31.47 24.82
CA LEU A 161 8.05 32.78 24.43
C LEU A 161 9.56 32.88 24.65
N LEU A 162 10.28 33.32 23.62
CA LEU A 162 11.71 33.55 23.66
C LEU A 162 12.04 35.00 24.01
N MET A 163 13.22 35.21 24.60
CA MET A 163 13.82 36.51 24.81
C MET A 163 15.32 36.50 24.48
N SER A 164 15.84 37.65 24.04
CA SER A 164 17.28 37.86 23.87
C SER A 164 18.00 38.01 25.21
N SER A 165 19.22 37.51 25.31
CA SER A 165 20.10 37.70 26.47
C SER A 165 20.56 39.15 26.67
N GLU A 166 20.59 39.99 25.63
CA GLU A 166 21.29 41.28 25.63
C GLU A 166 20.40 42.54 25.79
N LYS A 167 19.11 42.36 26.12
CA LYS A 167 18.04 43.38 26.12
C LYS A 167 17.48 43.67 24.72
N ASN A 168 16.44 42.91 24.36
CA ASN A 168 15.24 43.36 23.64
C ASN A 168 14.30 42.15 23.42
N GLU A 169 13.00 42.35 23.56
CA GLU A 169 11.94 41.31 23.55
C GLU A 169 11.76 40.63 22.18
N THR A 170 12.36 41.17 21.12
CA THR A 170 12.04 40.82 19.72
C THR A 170 13.28 40.44 18.91
N ILE A 171 13.09 39.52 17.96
CA ILE A 171 14.10 38.96 17.05
C ILE A 171 13.99 39.64 15.68
N LEU A 172 15.06 40.27 15.21
CA LEU A 172 15.09 40.88 13.87
C LEU A 172 15.18 39.78 12.80
N SER A 173 14.22 39.73 11.88
CA SER A 173 14.29 38.81 10.75
C SER A 173 15.04 39.45 9.59
N HIS A 174 16.09 38.77 9.12
CA HIS A 174 16.88 39.21 7.97
C HIS A 174 16.11 39.14 6.65
N GLU A 175 15.00 38.39 6.60
CA GLU A 175 14.19 38.16 5.41
C GLU A 175 13.33 39.38 5.04
N ASP A 176 12.71 40.02 6.02
CA ASP A 176 11.78 41.14 5.81
C ASP A 176 12.11 42.39 6.64
N GLN A 177 13.23 42.36 7.37
CA GLN A 177 13.72 43.46 8.23
C GLN A 177 12.75 43.88 9.33
N LYS A 178 11.85 42.97 9.76
CA LYS A 178 10.92 43.19 10.87
C LYS A 178 11.41 42.54 12.16
N SER A 179 11.09 43.15 13.29
CA SER A 179 11.35 42.59 14.62
C SER A 179 10.14 41.81 15.13
N TYR A 180 10.35 40.56 15.53
CA TYR A 180 9.31 39.61 15.92
C TYR A 180 9.39 39.19 17.39
N LEU A 181 8.27 39.17 18.10
CA LEU A 181 8.13 38.30 19.27
C LEU A 181 8.12 36.85 18.78
N VAL A 182 8.99 36.00 19.29
CA VAL A 182 9.11 34.61 18.81
C VAL A 182 8.67 33.65 19.90
N ALA A 183 7.71 32.79 19.57
CA ALA A 183 7.34 31.64 20.39
C ALA A 183 7.74 30.35 19.67
N VAL A 184 8.21 29.36 20.43
CA VAL A 184 8.58 28.04 19.93
C VAL A 184 7.76 27.00 20.68
N THR A 185 7.09 26.11 19.96
CA THR A 185 6.41 24.97 20.58
C THR A 185 7.32 23.75 20.59
N SER A 186 6.98 22.78 21.44
CA SER A 186 7.49 21.42 21.28
C SER A 186 7.09 20.85 19.91
N ALA A 187 7.76 19.78 19.51
CA ALA A 187 7.42 18.99 18.34
C ALA A 187 5.97 18.47 18.41
N VAL A 188 5.24 18.59 17.30
CA VAL A 188 3.79 18.31 17.20
C VAL A 188 3.49 17.26 16.11
N ASP A 189 2.47 16.44 16.32
CA ASP A 189 1.98 15.44 15.35
C ASP A 189 0.74 15.97 14.60
N THR A 190 0.56 15.55 13.35
CA THR A 190 -0.52 15.95 12.44
C THR A 190 -1.94 15.88 12.99
N LEU A 191 -2.24 14.91 13.86
CA LEU A 191 -3.62 14.62 14.28
C LEU A 191 -3.75 14.04 15.69
N GLY A 192 -2.64 13.84 16.42
CA GLY A 192 -2.62 13.12 17.70
C GLY A 192 -3.23 11.71 17.66
N GLN A 193 -3.32 11.11 16.47
CA GLN A 193 -4.04 9.86 16.22
C GLN A 193 -3.12 8.70 15.80
N ARG A 194 -1.79 8.88 15.75
CA ARG A 194 -0.88 7.84 15.24
C ARG A 194 0.17 7.29 16.20
N ASN A 195 0.31 7.83 17.41
CA ASN A 195 1.36 7.39 18.34
C ASN A 195 0.86 7.00 19.74
N ILE A 196 0.51 5.73 19.89
CA ILE A 196 0.78 4.94 21.10
C ILE A 196 1.47 3.65 20.65
N GLN A 197 2.66 3.75 20.06
CA GLN A 197 3.58 2.61 20.02
C GLN A 197 4.72 2.92 20.99
N ALA A 198 4.72 2.18 22.09
CA ALA A 198 5.67 2.33 23.17
C ALA A 198 7.06 1.81 22.74
N TYR A 199 7.95 2.72 22.38
CA TYR A 199 9.39 2.45 22.44
C TYR A 199 9.87 2.82 23.85
N ASN A 200 10.11 1.81 24.69
CA ASN A 200 10.67 1.93 26.04
C ASN A 200 9.90 2.83 27.03
N ASN A 201 8.58 2.67 27.19
CA ASN A 201 7.79 3.32 28.25
C ASN A 201 7.84 4.86 28.30
N ILE A 202 8.22 5.54 27.21
CA ILE A 202 8.29 7.01 27.17
C ILE A 202 7.23 7.54 26.20
N GLN A 203 6.31 8.37 26.72
CA GLN A 203 5.31 9.09 25.93
C GLN A 203 6.01 10.10 25.00
N LEU A 204 5.95 9.85 23.70
CA LEU A 204 6.31 10.81 22.65
C LEU A 204 5.16 11.84 22.50
N SER A 205 5.47 13.05 22.06
CA SER A 205 4.51 14.17 21.94
C SER A 205 3.44 13.86 20.90
N SER A 206 2.32 13.28 21.35
CA SER A 206 1.16 12.91 20.54
C SER A 206 0.12 14.03 20.42
N LEU A 207 0.47 15.26 20.77
CA LEU A 207 -0.52 16.35 20.84
C LEU A 207 -0.61 17.07 19.49
N PRO A 208 -1.83 17.24 18.95
CA PRO A 208 -2.03 18.04 17.75
C PRO A 208 -1.72 19.52 18.03
N ILE A 209 -1.24 20.22 17.00
CA ILE A 209 -0.74 21.60 17.13
C ILE A 209 -1.79 22.59 17.68
N ASP A 210 -3.07 22.36 17.44
CA ASP A 210 -4.14 23.19 17.98
C ASP A 210 -4.24 23.13 19.51
N ASN A 211 -3.74 22.06 20.15
CA ASN A 211 -3.61 22.02 21.61
C ASN A 211 -2.63 23.08 22.12
N PHE A 212 -1.55 23.36 21.39
CA PHE A 212 -0.57 24.38 21.77
C PHE A 212 -1.04 25.80 21.44
N LEU A 213 -2.01 25.94 20.54
CA LEU A 213 -2.54 27.23 20.13
C LEU A 213 -3.88 27.56 20.78
N ASN A 214 -4.59 26.60 21.36
CA ASN A 214 -5.85 26.81 22.03
C ASN A 214 -5.99 25.83 23.20
N LYS A 215 -5.82 26.34 24.42
CA LYS A 215 -5.94 25.57 25.66
C LYS A 215 -7.29 24.92 25.89
N GLU A 216 -8.36 25.43 25.26
CA GLU A 216 -9.68 24.80 25.35
C GLU A 216 -9.72 23.45 24.64
N LYS A 217 -8.77 23.18 23.74
CA LYS A 217 -8.57 21.89 23.07
C LYS A 217 -7.71 20.92 23.88
N GLN A 218 -6.99 21.40 24.90
CA GLN A 218 -6.17 20.56 25.77
C GLN A 218 -7.05 19.79 26.76
N ASP A 219 -6.75 18.51 26.92
CA ASP A 219 -7.35 17.68 27.96
C ASP A 219 -7.05 18.26 29.34
N LYS A 220 -8.07 18.26 30.21
CA LYS A 220 -7.92 18.72 31.59
C LYS A 220 -7.02 17.77 32.37
N GLY A 221 -6.05 18.34 33.07
CA GLY A 221 -5.17 17.60 33.96
C GLY A 221 -5.96 16.88 35.07
N VAL A 222 -5.31 15.93 35.74
CA VAL A 222 -5.94 15.22 36.87
C VAL A 222 -6.31 16.21 37.98
N LYS A 223 -5.41 17.15 38.30
CA LYS A 223 -5.65 18.16 39.34
C LYS A 223 -6.81 19.09 38.97
N GLU A 224 -6.86 19.54 37.72
CA GLU A 224 -7.96 20.39 37.25
C GLU A 224 -9.33 19.68 37.31
N ARG A 225 -9.41 18.42 36.86
CA ARG A 225 -10.66 17.64 36.91
C ARG A 225 -11.13 17.40 38.34
N GLU A 226 -10.21 17.04 39.23
CA GLU A 226 -10.53 16.88 40.66
C GLU A 226 -11.01 18.19 41.28
N LEU A 227 -10.38 19.33 40.98
CA LEU A 227 -10.84 20.64 41.46
C LEU A 227 -12.22 21.02 40.91
N GLU A 228 -12.49 20.77 39.63
CA GLU A 228 -13.82 21.01 39.04
C GLU A 228 -14.89 20.17 39.71
N GLU A 229 -14.61 18.89 39.95
CA GLU A 229 -15.52 17.98 40.64
C GLU A 229 -15.75 18.41 42.09
N ALA A 230 -14.70 18.87 42.78
CA ALA A 230 -14.80 19.40 44.14
C ALA A 230 -15.73 20.62 44.19
N VAL A 231 -15.48 21.60 43.33
CA VAL A 231 -16.28 22.83 43.23
C VAL A 231 -17.72 22.51 42.87
N HIS A 232 -17.94 21.62 41.90
CA HIS A 232 -19.28 21.23 41.47
C HIS A 232 -20.08 20.56 42.60
N ASN A 233 -19.49 19.57 43.27
CA ASN A 233 -20.15 18.83 44.34
C ASN A 233 -20.42 19.71 45.56
N LEU A 234 -19.46 20.54 45.97
CA LEU A 234 -19.63 21.45 47.12
C LEU A 234 -20.62 22.59 46.84
N ARG A 235 -20.75 23.05 45.59
CA ARG A 235 -21.82 23.99 45.18
C ARG A 235 -23.20 23.38 45.31
N LYS A 236 -23.33 22.10 44.95
CA LYS A 236 -24.59 21.38 44.97
C LYS A 236 -25.03 21.08 46.41
N GLU A 237 -24.11 20.57 47.22
CA GLU A 237 -24.38 20.19 48.60
C GLU A 237 -23.11 20.31 49.43
N PHE A 238 -23.01 21.40 50.20
CA PHE A 238 -21.87 21.62 51.08
C PHE A 238 -22.12 20.90 52.42
N THR A 239 -21.79 19.62 52.50
CA THR A 239 -21.92 18.77 53.70
C THR A 239 -20.62 18.05 54.03
N LEU A 240 -20.49 17.60 55.29
CA LEU A 240 -19.31 16.83 55.75
C LEU A 240 -19.16 15.52 54.96
N ASP A 241 -20.26 14.80 54.71
CA ASP A 241 -20.27 13.58 53.92
C ASP A 241 -19.76 13.81 52.49
N THR A 242 -20.13 14.94 51.87
CA THR A 242 -19.64 15.32 50.55
C THR A 242 -18.13 15.55 50.57
N LEU A 243 -17.59 16.24 51.59
CA LEU A 243 -16.14 16.43 51.76
C LEU A 243 -15.41 15.10 51.97
N GLU A 244 -15.95 14.20 52.80
CA GLU A 244 -15.34 12.89 53.06
C GLU A 244 -15.30 12.01 51.81
N LYS A 245 -16.36 12.05 51.01
CA LYS A 245 -16.42 11.36 49.72
C LYS A 245 -15.32 11.85 48.77
N LEU A 246 -15.21 13.18 48.59
CA LEU A 246 -14.21 13.78 47.71
C LEU A 246 -12.76 13.44 48.14
N LEU A 247 -12.50 13.42 49.46
CA LEU A 247 -11.20 13.03 50.01
C LEU A 247 -10.81 11.58 49.68
N GLY A 248 -11.80 10.68 49.64
CA GLY A 248 -11.61 9.27 49.27
C GLY A 248 -11.36 9.05 47.77
N GLU A 249 -11.98 9.87 46.91
CA GLU A 249 -12.01 9.66 45.45
C GLU A 249 -10.80 10.28 44.72
N PHE A 250 -10.27 11.40 45.20
CA PHE A 250 -9.20 12.10 44.49
C PHE A 250 -7.84 11.41 44.58
N GLN A 251 -6.95 11.69 43.64
CA GLN A 251 -5.57 11.17 43.59
C GLN A 251 -4.53 12.24 43.93
N SER A 252 -4.81 13.53 43.67
CA SER A 252 -3.87 14.62 43.95
C SER A 252 -3.72 14.88 45.45
N SER A 253 -2.51 14.65 45.98
CA SER A 253 -2.18 14.93 47.39
C SER A 253 -2.42 16.39 47.77
N ASP A 254 -2.19 17.32 46.85
CA ASP A 254 -2.34 18.76 47.11
C ASP A 254 -3.81 19.14 47.35
N ILE A 255 -4.72 18.55 46.57
CA ILE A 255 -6.16 18.80 46.66
C ILE A 255 -6.72 18.13 47.91
N LYS A 256 -6.28 16.90 48.22
CA LYS A 256 -6.63 16.23 49.47
C LYS A 256 -6.23 17.05 50.69
N ASN A 257 -4.99 17.52 50.76
CA ASN A 257 -4.51 18.35 51.85
C ASN A 257 -5.35 19.64 52.00
N TYR A 258 -5.83 20.20 50.89
CA TYR A 258 -6.69 21.37 50.91
C TYR A 258 -8.09 21.05 51.44
N LEU A 259 -8.71 19.97 50.98
CA LEU A 259 -10.01 19.49 51.45
C LEU A 259 -9.97 19.03 52.92
N GLU A 260 -8.87 18.46 53.39
CA GLU A 260 -8.68 18.11 54.80
C GLU A 260 -8.63 19.33 55.71
N LYS A 261 -7.98 20.42 55.27
CA LYS A 261 -8.01 21.70 56.01
C LYS A 261 -9.44 22.22 56.13
N ILE A 262 -10.24 22.13 55.07
CA ILE A 262 -11.65 22.52 55.07
C ILE A 262 -12.46 21.64 56.04
N LYS A 263 -12.25 20.32 56.00
CA LYS A 263 -12.87 19.36 56.92
C LYS A 263 -12.54 19.66 58.39
N ASN A 264 -11.28 19.97 58.69
CA ASN A 264 -10.85 20.28 60.06
C ASN A 264 -11.47 21.59 60.58
N ASN A 265 -11.60 22.60 59.72
CA ASN A 265 -12.31 23.83 60.06
C ASN A 265 -13.81 23.55 60.29
N TRP A 266 -14.41 22.60 59.57
CA TRP A 266 -15.81 22.21 59.73
C TRP A 266 -16.13 21.70 61.12
N ALA A 267 -15.23 20.91 61.71
CA ALA A 267 -15.37 20.40 63.07
C ALA A 267 -15.40 21.50 64.15
N GLN A 268 -14.97 22.73 63.81
CA GLN A 268 -14.94 23.88 64.72
C GLN A 268 -16.18 24.79 64.59
N GLY A 269 -17.16 24.44 63.74
CA GLY A 269 -18.42 25.18 63.58
C GLY A 269 -18.42 26.16 62.41
N LEU A 270 -18.48 25.64 61.18
CA LEU A 270 -18.49 26.47 59.96
C LEU A 270 -19.78 27.30 59.84
N THR A 271 -19.64 28.63 59.77
CA THR A 271 -20.73 29.55 59.41
C THR A 271 -20.88 29.63 57.88
N ASP A 272 -22.05 30.03 57.38
CA ASP A 272 -22.29 30.15 55.93
C ASP A 272 -21.31 31.09 55.20
N PRO A 273 -20.85 32.22 55.78
CA PRO A 273 -19.78 33.03 55.19
C PRO A 273 -18.47 32.27 54.97
N ILE A 274 -18.12 31.35 55.86
CA ILE A 274 -16.89 30.55 55.73
C ILE A 274 -17.05 29.51 54.61
N LYS A 275 -18.25 28.93 54.44
CA LYS A 275 -18.54 28.02 53.30
C LYS A 275 -18.39 28.75 51.98
N GLN A 276 -18.93 29.97 51.88
CA GLN A 276 -18.85 30.77 50.67
C GLN A 276 -17.39 31.17 50.35
N GLN A 277 -16.64 31.66 51.35
CA GLN A 277 -15.21 31.98 51.17
C GLN A 277 -14.41 30.75 50.73
N THR A 278 -14.67 29.59 51.33
CA THR A 278 -13.99 28.34 50.98
C THR A 278 -14.23 27.94 49.52
N LEU A 279 -15.46 28.11 49.05
CA LEU A 279 -15.81 27.81 47.66
C LEU A 279 -15.14 28.81 46.70
N GLU A 280 -15.12 30.09 47.05
CA GLU A 280 -14.42 31.13 46.27
C GLU A 280 -12.91 30.85 46.19
N ASP A 281 -12.30 30.38 47.28
CA ASP A 281 -10.88 29.99 47.31
C ASP A 281 -10.61 28.75 46.44
N LEU A 282 -11.47 27.73 46.48
CA LEU A 282 -11.37 26.54 45.61
C LEU A 282 -11.52 26.91 44.14
N GLU A 283 -12.46 27.79 43.81
CA GLU A 283 -12.64 28.30 42.45
C GLU A 283 -11.45 29.13 41.98
N SER A 284 -10.85 29.90 42.90
CA SER A 284 -9.60 30.62 42.64
C SER A 284 -8.47 29.64 42.34
N LYS A 285 -8.34 28.57 43.14
CA LYS A 285 -7.33 27.55 42.94
C LYS A 285 -7.55 26.75 41.65
N LEU A 286 -8.79 26.45 41.31
CA LEU A 286 -9.16 25.83 40.03
C LEU A 286 -8.72 26.73 38.87
N ARG A 287 -9.00 28.04 38.93
CA ARG A 287 -8.53 28.99 37.91
C ARG A 287 -7.01 29.00 37.80
N GLU A 288 -6.29 29.00 38.91
CA GLU A 288 -4.83 28.95 38.95
C GLU A 288 -4.29 27.67 38.30
N VAL A 289 -4.78 26.50 38.70
CA VAL A 289 -4.36 25.20 38.15
C VAL A 289 -4.69 25.09 36.66
N SER A 290 -5.89 25.53 36.26
CA SER A 290 -6.29 25.58 34.85
C SER A 290 -5.35 26.46 34.02
N LEU A 291 -4.93 27.61 34.57
CA LEU A 291 -3.98 28.52 33.94
C LEU A 291 -2.54 28.01 33.96
N GLU A 292 -2.17 27.09 34.84
CA GLU A 292 -0.81 26.56 34.95
C GLU A 292 -0.60 25.29 34.10
N GLU A 293 -1.55 24.35 34.20
CA GLU A 293 -1.48 23.06 33.52
C GLU A 293 -1.74 23.19 32.03
N ARG A 294 -2.67 24.08 31.63
CA ARG A 294 -3.12 24.20 30.24
C ARG A 294 -2.70 25.49 29.54
N LYS A 295 -1.53 26.05 29.85
CA LYS A 295 -1.04 27.22 29.08
C LYS A 295 -0.91 26.89 27.61
N ASP A 296 -1.44 27.77 26.77
CA ASP A 296 -1.16 27.78 25.34
C ASP A 296 -0.22 28.93 24.96
N VAL A 297 0.22 28.94 23.70
CA VAL A 297 1.14 29.95 23.16
C VAL A 297 0.54 31.36 23.27
N PHE A 298 -0.78 31.52 23.16
CA PHE A 298 -1.44 32.83 23.25
C PHE A 298 -1.54 33.34 24.68
N ASP A 299 -1.63 32.47 25.69
CA ASP A 299 -1.58 32.89 27.10
C ASP A 299 -0.28 33.63 27.44
N GLU A 300 0.82 33.30 26.77
CA GLU A 300 2.14 33.92 26.98
C GLU A 300 2.38 35.10 26.03
N LEU A 301 1.92 35.00 24.78
CA LEU A 301 2.08 36.06 23.78
C LEU A 301 1.18 37.28 24.03
N MET A 302 -0.10 37.07 24.33
CA MET A 302 -1.09 38.16 24.36
C MET A 302 -0.85 39.23 25.43
N PRO A 303 -0.34 38.91 26.64
CA PRO A 303 0.04 39.93 27.61
C PRO A 303 1.10 40.91 27.11
N VAL A 304 1.95 40.49 26.16
CA VAL A 304 2.95 41.36 25.52
C VAL A 304 2.32 42.05 24.30
N LEU A 305 1.66 41.27 23.44
CA LEU A 305 1.10 41.71 22.17
C LEU A 305 0.03 42.82 22.33
N SER A 306 -0.76 42.77 23.40
CA SER A 306 -1.80 43.77 23.72
C SER A 306 -1.26 45.15 24.12
N LYS A 307 -0.01 45.24 24.59
CA LYS A 307 0.61 46.51 25.03
C LYS A 307 0.99 47.42 23.86
N TYR A 308 1.18 46.84 22.67
CA TYR A 308 1.69 47.56 21.52
C TYR A 308 0.59 47.81 20.48
N LYS A 309 0.60 49.01 19.89
CA LYS A 309 -0.28 49.33 18.75
C LYS A 309 0.16 48.60 17.50
N GLU A 310 1.46 48.50 17.26
CA GLU A 310 2.05 47.76 16.15
C GLU A 310 3.08 46.78 16.70
N VAL A 311 2.90 45.50 16.37
CA VAL A 311 3.80 44.43 16.79
C VAL A 311 3.71 43.26 15.82
N HIS A 312 4.81 42.55 15.67
CA HIS A 312 4.89 41.34 14.86
C HIS A 312 5.26 40.16 15.72
N THR A 313 4.64 39.02 15.43
CA THR A 313 4.84 37.79 16.18
C THR A 313 5.04 36.63 15.23
N ARG A 314 5.92 35.70 15.61
CA ARG A 314 6.21 34.48 14.89
C ARG A 314 6.10 33.30 15.86
N ILE A 315 5.29 32.31 15.50
CA ILE A 315 5.19 31.05 16.23
C ILE A 315 5.84 29.99 15.36
N LEU A 316 6.85 29.31 15.89
CA LEU A 316 7.60 28.26 15.23
C LEU A 316 7.23 26.90 15.85
N PHE A 317 6.97 25.90 15.02
CA PHE A 317 6.63 24.55 15.50
C PHE A 317 7.19 23.45 14.58
N PRO A 318 7.95 22.47 15.11
CA PRO A 318 8.33 21.28 14.35
C PRO A 318 7.11 20.39 14.12
N PHE A 319 6.76 20.14 12.86
CA PHE A 319 5.54 19.43 12.45
C PHE A 319 5.86 18.06 11.87
N ASN A 320 5.50 17.00 12.58
CA ASN A 320 5.71 15.61 12.18
C ASN A 320 4.55 15.14 11.27
N LEU A 321 4.84 14.81 10.00
CA LEU A 321 3.83 14.31 9.04
C LEU A 321 3.59 12.80 9.12
N SER A 322 4.65 12.02 9.33
CA SER A 322 4.61 10.57 9.12
C SER A 322 5.60 9.78 9.98
N GLN A 323 5.99 10.30 11.15
CA GLN A 323 7.02 9.78 12.07
C GLN A 323 8.46 9.81 11.54
N MET A 324 8.59 9.76 10.22
CA MET A 324 9.86 9.78 9.49
C MET A 324 10.02 11.04 8.64
N HIS A 325 9.01 11.93 8.63
CA HIS A 325 9.04 13.15 7.83
C HIS A 325 8.64 14.37 8.66
N TRP A 326 9.53 15.35 8.71
CA TRP A 326 9.43 16.53 9.55
C TRP A 326 9.41 17.80 8.70
N LEU A 327 8.58 18.77 9.11
CA LEU A 327 8.50 20.11 8.52
C LEU A 327 8.68 21.15 9.62
N LEU A 328 9.04 22.36 9.22
CA LEU A 328 8.97 23.53 10.10
C LEU A 328 7.71 24.32 9.78
N GLY A 329 6.78 24.40 10.72
CA GLY A 329 5.64 25.29 10.65
C GLY A 329 5.96 26.69 11.18
N GLU A 330 5.45 27.71 10.49
CA GLU A 330 5.56 29.12 10.89
C GLU A 330 4.19 29.79 10.84
N ILE A 331 3.82 30.48 11.92
CA ILE A 331 2.65 31.37 11.97
C ILE A 331 3.15 32.79 12.22
N TYR A 332 2.90 33.68 11.27
CA TYR A 332 3.11 35.12 11.42
C TYR A 332 1.82 35.76 11.87
N ILE A 333 1.90 36.67 12.84
CA ILE A 333 0.78 37.52 13.24
C ILE A 333 1.28 38.96 13.25
N HIS A 334 0.71 39.79 12.38
CA HIS A 334 0.97 41.23 12.36
C HIS A 334 -0.23 41.95 12.95
N LYS A 335 -0.03 42.66 14.06
CA LYS A 335 -1.03 43.53 14.67
C LYS A 335 -0.77 44.97 14.28
N LEU A 336 -1.83 45.67 13.84
CA LEU A 336 -1.87 47.12 13.68
C LEU A 336 -3.16 47.65 14.28
N ASN A 337 -3.06 48.37 15.39
CA ASN A 337 -4.17 48.73 16.28
C ASN A 337 -4.96 47.48 16.69
N ASN A 338 -6.20 47.35 16.23
CA ASN A 338 -7.10 46.22 16.50
C ASN A 338 -7.31 45.34 15.25
N ALA A 339 -6.41 45.42 14.26
CA ALA A 339 -6.43 44.59 13.08
C ALA A 339 -5.28 43.57 13.13
N TYR A 340 -5.58 42.32 12.76
CA TYR A 340 -4.65 41.20 12.76
C TYR A 340 -4.58 40.57 11.37
N ASN A 341 -3.35 40.43 10.88
CA ASN A 341 -3.05 39.71 9.64
C ASN A 341 -2.13 38.52 9.93
N GLY A 342 -2.69 37.32 9.80
CA GLY A 342 -2.07 36.04 10.03
C GLY A 342 -1.62 35.35 8.75
N ILE A 343 -0.40 34.81 8.74
CA ILE A 343 0.12 33.98 7.65
C ILE A 343 0.58 32.64 8.22
N VAL A 344 0.08 31.53 7.69
CA VAL A 344 0.51 30.18 8.05
C VAL A 344 1.34 29.59 6.91
N GLN A 345 2.56 29.17 7.20
CA GLN A 345 3.48 28.53 6.27
C GLN A 345 4.01 27.23 6.87
N VAL A 346 4.36 26.28 6.00
CA VAL A 346 5.10 25.07 6.39
C VAL A 346 6.26 24.88 5.42
N HIS A 347 7.43 24.56 5.94
CA HIS A 347 8.67 24.45 5.18
C HIS A 347 9.13 22.99 5.16
N ASP A 348 8.98 22.33 4.02
CA ASP A 348 9.48 20.98 3.82
C ASP A 348 10.98 21.02 3.46
N PRO A 349 11.84 20.25 4.15
CA PRO A 349 13.23 20.05 3.76
C PRO A 349 13.38 19.48 2.34
N MET A 350 12.43 18.69 1.83
CA MET A 350 12.45 18.16 0.46
C MET A 350 12.08 19.21 -0.60
N GLY A 351 11.72 20.42 -0.17
CA GLY A 351 11.38 21.56 -1.03
C GLY A 351 9.88 21.64 -1.31
N LYS A 352 9.37 22.88 -1.41
CA LYS A 352 7.93 23.22 -1.42
C LYS A 352 7.25 22.83 -0.10
N GLY A 353 6.40 23.69 0.43
CA GLY A 353 5.60 23.33 1.59
C GLY A 353 4.32 24.16 1.61
N GLU A 354 3.20 23.46 1.65
CA GLU A 354 1.87 24.05 1.72
C GLU A 354 1.08 23.22 2.72
N ILE A 355 0.48 23.89 3.69
CA ILE A 355 -0.31 23.21 4.70
C ILE A 355 -1.62 22.76 4.07
N ASN A 356 -2.00 21.51 4.30
CA ASN A 356 -3.30 21.00 3.83
C ASN A 356 -4.43 21.85 4.43
N ASN A 357 -5.43 22.20 3.60
CA ASN A 357 -6.63 22.94 3.98
C ASN A 357 -7.29 22.45 5.27
N ILE A 358 -7.31 21.14 5.55
CA ILE A 358 -7.88 20.61 6.80
C ILE A 358 -7.09 21.13 8.01
N HIS A 359 -5.77 20.91 8.03
CA HIS A 359 -4.91 21.37 9.13
C HIS A 359 -4.87 22.90 9.21
N PHE A 360 -4.88 23.60 8.07
CA PHE A 360 -4.95 25.05 8.03
C PHE A 360 -6.24 25.58 8.65
N ASN A 361 -7.40 24.99 8.35
CA ASN A 361 -8.67 25.41 8.93
C ASN A 361 -8.69 25.20 10.44
N THR A 362 -8.18 24.07 10.94
CA THR A 362 -8.06 23.81 12.38
C THR A 362 -7.18 24.86 13.06
N LEU A 363 -6.00 25.14 12.51
CA LEU A 363 -5.09 26.17 13.03
C LEU A 363 -5.74 27.55 12.99
N LYS A 364 -6.39 27.89 11.87
CA LYS A 364 -7.09 29.15 11.68
C LYS A 364 -8.16 29.33 12.75
N GLU A 365 -9.03 28.35 12.97
CA GLU A 365 -10.08 28.41 13.99
C GLU A 365 -9.50 28.62 15.39
N SER A 366 -8.43 27.91 15.76
CA SER A 366 -7.77 28.06 17.05
C SER A 366 -7.12 29.45 17.22
N ILE A 367 -6.41 29.94 16.22
CA ILE A 367 -5.81 31.28 16.25
C ILE A 367 -6.90 32.36 16.33
N GLU A 368 -7.97 32.24 15.54
CA GLU A 368 -9.07 33.21 15.53
C GLU A 368 -9.81 33.25 16.86
N ALA A 369 -10.08 32.09 17.46
CA ALA A 369 -10.72 31.99 18.76
C ALA A 369 -9.91 32.70 19.85
N ARG A 370 -8.58 32.48 19.89
CA ARG A 370 -7.72 33.04 20.93
C ARG A 370 -7.46 34.53 20.74
N LEU A 371 -7.25 34.99 19.51
CA LEU A 371 -7.13 36.44 19.25
C LEU A 371 -8.39 37.19 19.66
N ARG A 372 -9.59 36.67 19.34
CA ARG A 372 -10.87 37.28 19.76
C ARG A 372 -11.09 37.23 21.26
N PHE A 373 -10.64 36.18 21.94
CA PHE A 373 -10.72 36.06 23.39
C PHE A 373 -9.95 37.19 24.09
N TYR A 374 -8.74 37.49 23.63
CA TYR A 374 -7.88 38.52 24.23
C TYR A 374 -8.15 39.94 23.72
N ASP A 375 -8.62 40.09 22.49
CA ASP A 375 -8.99 41.38 21.90
C ASP A 375 -10.40 41.33 21.30
N PRO A 376 -11.45 41.43 22.14
CA PRO A 376 -12.84 41.40 21.69
C PRO A 376 -13.21 42.53 20.71
N ASN A 377 -12.40 43.59 20.64
CA ASN A 377 -12.59 44.75 19.77
C ASN A 377 -11.87 44.60 18.41
N THR A 378 -11.41 43.39 18.07
CA THR A 378 -10.77 43.09 16.79
C THR A 378 -11.67 43.49 15.62
N GLN A 379 -11.22 44.46 14.81
CA GLN A 379 -11.99 45.01 13.69
C GLN A 379 -11.81 44.19 12.41
N GLN A 380 -10.62 43.63 12.22
CA GLN A 380 -10.25 42.88 11.03
C GLN A 380 -9.32 41.74 11.43
N LEU A 381 -9.68 40.52 11.03
CA LEU A 381 -8.91 39.32 11.28
C LEU A 381 -8.83 38.52 10.00
N ILE A 382 -7.64 38.51 9.39
CA ILE A 382 -7.39 37.77 8.15
C ILE A 382 -6.30 36.76 8.45
N ILE A 383 -6.59 35.47 8.25
CA ILE A 383 -5.57 34.42 8.32
C ILE A 383 -5.56 33.69 7.00
N LYS A 384 -4.40 33.57 6.38
CA LYS A 384 -4.20 32.88 5.10
C LYS A 384 -3.05 31.87 5.16
N SER A 385 -3.17 30.81 4.37
CA SER A 385 -2.05 29.92 4.09
C SER A 385 -1.22 30.48 2.93
N VAL A 386 0.10 30.40 3.05
CA VAL A 386 1.03 30.76 1.97
C VAL A 386 2.03 29.63 1.80
N LYS A 387 2.37 29.33 0.54
CA LYS A 387 3.36 28.33 0.20
C LYS A 387 4.76 28.78 0.60
N SER A 388 5.55 27.87 1.15
CA SER A 388 6.97 28.10 1.46
C SER A 388 7.73 28.61 0.23
N PRO A 389 8.50 29.71 0.37
CA PRO A 389 9.34 30.22 -0.70
C PRO A 389 10.64 29.41 -0.89
N PHE A 390 11.01 28.58 0.10
CA PHE A 390 12.33 27.94 0.15
C PHE A 390 12.44 26.69 -0.73
N LYS A 391 13.62 26.52 -1.31
CA LYS A 391 13.99 25.36 -2.13
C LYS A 391 14.28 24.11 -1.29
N GLN A 392 14.48 22.99 -1.96
CA GLN A 392 14.91 21.72 -1.37
C GLN A 392 16.26 21.86 -0.65
N ARG A 393 16.29 21.38 0.60
CA ARG A 393 17.44 21.35 1.53
C ARG A 393 17.85 19.92 1.90
N GLN A 394 17.00 18.92 1.65
CA GLN A 394 17.25 17.50 1.89
C GLN A 394 17.38 16.71 0.58
N TYR A 395 18.38 15.81 0.52
CA TYR A 395 18.65 14.98 -0.67
C TYR A 395 18.69 13.46 -0.41
N ASP A 396 18.59 13.01 0.85
CA ASP A 396 18.87 11.63 1.26
C ASP A 396 17.65 10.85 1.79
N GLY A 397 16.46 11.47 1.83
CA GLY A 397 15.22 10.82 2.27
C GLY A 397 15.09 10.54 3.78
N HIS A 398 16.14 10.72 4.60
CA HIS A 398 16.09 10.39 6.04
C HIS A 398 16.56 11.49 7.01
N SER A 399 16.97 12.65 6.49
CA SER A 399 17.56 13.73 7.30
C SER A 399 16.64 14.90 7.60
N CYS A 400 15.36 14.81 7.25
CA CYS A 400 14.35 15.84 7.51
C CYS A 400 14.40 16.34 8.96
N GLY A 401 14.41 15.46 9.97
CA GLY A 401 14.36 15.89 11.37
C GLY A 401 15.63 16.61 11.86
N VAL A 402 16.82 16.23 11.36
CA VAL A 402 18.07 16.95 11.67
C VAL A 402 18.04 18.33 11.00
N ILE A 403 17.57 18.40 9.76
CA ILE A 403 17.43 19.64 9.01
C ILE A 403 16.40 20.56 9.67
N ILE A 404 15.30 20.04 10.19
CA ILE A 404 14.27 20.85 10.87
C ILE A 404 14.79 21.48 12.15
N VAL A 405 15.64 20.79 12.91
CA VAL A 405 16.30 21.40 14.07
C VAL A 405 17.15 22.60 13.64
N GLU A 406 17.95 22.46 12.58
CA GLU A 406 18.77 23.56 12.06
C GLU A 406 17.95 24.70 11.44
N ASP A 407 16.89 24.37 10.70
CA ASP A 407 15.93 25.34 10.19
C ASP A 407 15.32 26.12 11.36
N LEU A 408 14.88 25.44 12.42
CA LEU A 408 14.31 26.08 13.60
C LEU A 408 15.30 27.04 14.28
N LEU A 409 16.55 26.61 14.50
CA LEU A 409 17.60 27.46 15.07
C LEU A 409 17.85 28.71 14.23
N ARG A 410 17.95 28.55 12.90
CA ARG A 410 18.11 29.68 11.98
C ARG A 410 16.96 30.68 12.11
N ARG A 411 15.72 30.20 12.23
CA ARG A 411 14.55 31.08 12.38
C ARG A 411 14.50 31.76 13.74
N ILE A 412 14.92 31.08 14.80
CA ILE A 412 15.11 31.68 16.13
C ILE A 412 16.18 32.77 16.07
N GLU A 413 17.22 32.61 15.26
CA GLU A 413 18.27 33.62 15.07
C GLU A 413 17.93 34.68 14.02
N GLY A 414 16.71 34.65 13.47
CA GLY A 414 16.25 35.60 12.45
C GLY A 414 16.83 35.36 11.05
N ARG A 415 17.62 34.29 10.84
CA ARG A 415 18.26 33.93 9.57
C ARG A 415 17.26 33.31 8.57
N PRO A 416 17.47 33.47 7.26
CA PRO A 416 16.66 32.79 6.25
C PRO A 416 16.99 31.29 6.20
N LEU A 417 16.06 30.48 5.66
CA LEU A 417 16.31 29.05 5.41
C LEU A 417 17.12 28.80 4.13
N ASP A 418 17.28 29.82 3.28
CA ASP A 418 18.14 29.75 2.12
C ASP A 418 19.61 29.59 2.56
N GLY A 419 20.28 28.56 2.04
CA GLY A 419 21.69 28.29 2.33
C GLY A 419 21.94 27.28 3.46
N LEU A 420 21.08 26.29 3.65
CA LEU A 420 21.57 25.05 4.27
C LEU A 420 22.64 24.46 3.38
N SER A 421 23.80 24.28 4.02
CA SER A 421 25.10 24.08 3.44
C SER A 421 25.18 22.71 2.75
N SER A 422 26.19 22.58 1.91
CA SER A 422 26.76 21.34 1.39
C SER A 422 27.06 20.24 2.42
N GLU A 423 26.74 20.44 3.70
CA GLU A 423 27.04 19.52 4.80
C GLU A 423 26.18 18.27 4.69
N LYS A 424 26.87 17.13 4.76
CA LYS A 424 26.21 15.83 4.71
C LYS A 424 25.41 15.67 6.00
N PRO A 425 24.19 15.12 5.99
CA PRO A 425 23.40 15.07 7.21
C PRO A 425 23.99 14.29 8.40
N GLY A 426 24.91 13.36 8.15
CA GLY A 426 25.73 12.75 9.20
C GLY A 426 26.63 13.76 9.94
N GLU A 427 27.13 14.79 9.25
CA GLU A 427 27.92 15.88 9.82
C GLU A 427 27.04 16.81 10.67
N LEU A 428 25.84 17.16 10.19
CA LEU A 428 24.86 17.92 10.98
C LEU A 428 24.49 17.17 12.27
N ARG A 429 24.20 15.87 12.18
CA ARG A 429 23.90 15.05 13.36
C ARG A 429 25.09 14.96 14.32
N LEU A 430 26.32 14.84 13.81
CA LEU A 430 27.51 14.83 14.65
C LEU A 430 27.72 16.19 15.34
N SER A 431 27.47 17.28 14.62
CA SER A 431 27.47 18.63 15.18
C SER A 431 26.45 18.79 16.30
N HIS A 432 25.26 18.20 16.15
CA HIS A 432 24.25 18.19 17.22
C HIS A 432 24.74 17.42 18.45
N ILE A 433 25.31 16.22 18.25
CA ILE A 433 25.86 15.41 19.34
C ILE A 433 26.96 16.17 20.07
N ASN A 434 27.92 16.75 19.35
CA ASN A 434 29.03 17.48 19.95
C ASN A 434 28.56 18.72 20.73
N ARG A 435 27.49 19.39 20.26
CA ARG A 435 26.85 20.49 21.00
C ARG A 435 26.17 20.02 22.29
N MET A 436 25.63 18.80 22.32
CA MET A 436 24.86 18.27 23.45
C MET A 436 25.67 17.42 24.44
N ASP A 437 26.82 16.87 24.03
CA ASP A 437 27.70 16.00 24.83
C ASP A 437 28.11 16.58 26.20
N PRO A 438 28.39 17.90 26.34
CA PRO A 438 28.77 18.47 27.63
C PRO A 438 27.66 18.47 28.70
N PHE A 439 26.40 18.26 28.31
CA PHE A 439 25.24 18.40 29.21
C PHE A 439 24.83 17.04 29.80
N PRO A 440 24.90 16.84 31.14
CA PRO A 440 24.60 15.55 31.76
C PRO A 440 23.17 15.04 31.51
N ASN A 441 22.18 15.94 31.45
CA ASN A 441 20.80 15.60 31.13
C ASN A 441 20.60 15.15 29.67
N MET A 442 21.60 15.38 28.80
CA MET A 442 21.55 15.02 27.38
C MET A 442 22.27 13.74 27.01
N GLN A 443 22.80 13.00 27.99
CA GLN A 443 23.49 11.73 27.72
C GLN A 443 22.59 10.73 26.98
N ALA A 444 21.28 10.72 27.26
CA ALA A 444 20.33 9.89 26.53
C ALA A 444 20.25 10.28 25.02
N PHE A 445 20.16 11.57 24.70
CA PHE A 445 20.17 12.07 23.32
C PHE A 445 21.47 11.71 22.60
N VAL A 446 22.60 11.96 23.28
CA VAL A 446 23.95 11.72 22.78
C VAL A 446 24.16 10.23 22.46
N VAL A 447 23.84 9.34 23.40
CA VAL A 447 24.00 7.89 23.23
C VAL A 447 23.16 7.38 22.06
N ARG A 448 21.87 7.72 22.03
CA ARG A 448 20.96 7.32 20.94
C ARG A 448 21.50 7.76 19.58
N ASN A 449 21.93 9.01 19.44
CA ASN A 449 22.35 9.54 18.15
C ASN A 449 23.78 9.12 17.74
N LYS A 450 24.69 8.84 18.70
CA LYS A 450 26.00 8.23 18.41
C LYS A 450 25.84 6.85 17.78
N GLU A 451 24.93 6.02 18.31
CA GLU A 451 24.61 4.71 17.75
C GLU A 451 24.12 4.82 16.30
N ARG A 452 23.19 5.75 16.04
CA ARG A 452 22.67 6.01 14.69
C ARG A 452 23.75 6.47 13.71
N ILE A 453 24.68 7.33 14.13
CA ILE A 453 25.81 7.74 13.28
C ILE A 453 26.72 6.55 12.95
N ASN A 454 27.02 5.69 13.92
CA ASN A 454 27.86 4.52 13.66
C ASN A 454 27.22 3.60 12.63
N LYS A 455 25.90 3.40 12.73
CA LYS A 455 25.12 2.66 11.73
C LYS A 455 25.13 3.34 10.36
N LEU A 456 25.01 4.67 10.29
CA LEU A 456 25.12 5.44 9.03
C LEU A 456 26.51 5.36 8.40
N LYS A 457 27.58 5.43 9.21
CA LYS A 457 28.95 5.27 8.73
C LYS A 457 29.16 3.88 8.16
N HIS A 458 28.68 2.85 8.86
CA HIS A 458 28.75 1.48 8.36
C HIS A 458 27.98 1.31 7.04
N PHE A 459 26.77 1.87 6.96
CA PHE A 459 25.95 1.87 5.74
C PHE A 459 26.65 2.58 4.58
N ASN A 460 27.22 3.76 4.81
CA ASN A 460 27.95 4.54 3.80
C ASN A 460 29.26 3.86 3.37
N THR A 461 29.97 3.22 4.29
CA THR A 461 31.18 2.45 3.98
C THR A 461 30.84 1.26 3.09
N ILE A 462 29.79 0.50 3.41
CA ILE A 462 29.30 -0.62 2.57
C ILE A 462 28.89 -0.13 1.18
N THR A 463 28.11 0.96 1.09
CA THR A 463 27.68 1.50 -0.20
C THR A 463 28.84 2.10 -1.00
N SER A 464 29.82 2.74 -0.34
CA SER A 464 31.02 3.26 -1.02
C SER A 464 31.95 2.15 -1.50
N LEU A 465 32.15 1.07 -0.73
CA LEU A 465 32.93 -0.10 -1.12
C LEU A 465 32.24 -0.85 -2.26
N ALA A 466 30.92 -1.01 -2.22
CA ALA A 466 30.15 -1.55 -3.33
C ALA A 466 30.31 -0.68 -4.59
N TYR A 467 30.30 0.65 -4.44
CA TYR A 467 30.48 1.59 -5.54
C TYR A 467 31.91 1.63 -6.09
N GLU A 468 32.94 1.54 -5.25
CA GLU A 468 34.35 1.49 -5.66
C GLU A 468 34.74 0.12 -6.25
N ASN A 469 34.14 -0.98 -5.77
CA ASN A 469 34.27 -2.29 -6.41
C ASN A 469 33.62 -2.30 -7.80
N LEU A 470 32.43 -1.71 -7.94
CA LEU A 470 31.79 -1.51 -9.25
C LEU A 470 32.60 -0.57 -10.16
N ARG A 471 33.24 0.46 -9.60
CA ARG A 471 34.07 1.41 -10.35
C ARG A 471 35.43 0.83 -10.76
N SER A 472 36.07 0.03 -9.91
CA SER A 472 37.33 -0.66 -10.23
C SER A 472 37.11 -1.77 -11.26
N GLU A 473 35.98 -2.49 -11.20
CA GLU A 473 35.56 -3.40 -12.28
C GLU A 473 35.30 -2.65 -13.59
N TYR A 474 34.72 -1.45 -13.52
CA TYR A 474 34.49 -0.57 -14.68
C TYR A 474 35.79 -0.01 -15.28
N ASP A 475 36.75 0.39 -14.45
CA ASP A 475 38.06 0.91 -14.89
C ASP A 475 38.99 -0.20 -15.42
N LEU A 476 38.89 -1.43 -14.90
CA LEU A 476 39.52 -2.64 -15.46
C LEU A 476 38.95 -3.02 -16.83
N GLN A 477 37.65 -2.78 -17.05
CA GLN A 477 37.02 -2.97 -18.36
C GLN A 477 37.39 -1.85 -19.35
N ASN A 478 37.57 -0.61 -18.89
CA ASN A 478 37.95 0.52 -19.75
C ASN A 478 39.43 0.55 -20.14
N ASN A 479 40.36 0.12 -19.28
CA ASN A 479 41.76 0.01 -19.66
C ASN A 479 42.00 -1.06 -20.74
N ASN A 480 41.18 -2.11 -20.79
CA ASN A 480 41.17 -3.09 -21.89
C ASN A 480 40.51 -2.53 -23.18
N SER A 481 39.60 -1.56 -23.06
CA SER A 481 38.95 -0.91 -24.21
C SER A 481 39.84 0.16 -24.88
N ILE A 482 40.72 0.82 -24.13
CA ILE A 482 41.65 1.84 -24.65
C ILE A 482 42.71 1.21 -25.58
N ILE A 483 43.23 0.02 -25.23
CA ILE A 483 44.18 -0.75 -26.06
C ILE A 483 43.51 -1.28 -27.35
N SER A 484 42.20 -1.58 -27.28
CA SER A 484 41.38 -1.97 -28.44
C SER A 484 41.07 -0.79 -29.37
N SER A 485 40.73 0.39 -28.81
CA SER A 485 40.35 1.57 -29.60
C SER A 485 41.51 2.20 -30.39
N GLN A 486 42.76 2.05 -29.91
CA GLN A 486 43.95 2.51 -30.64
C GLN A 486 44.27 1.61 -31.86
N LYS A 487 44.02 0.30 -31.78
CA LYS A 487 44.12 -0.62 -32.93
C LYS A 487 43.04 -0.35 -33.98
N ASP A 488 41.82 -0.05 -33.56
CA ASP A 488 40.70 0.26 -34.46
C ASP A 488 40.82 1.63 -35.16
N LYS A 489 41.43 2.64 -34.50
CA LYS A 489 41.73 3.92 -35.14
C LYS A 489 42.79 3.81 -36.25
N ILE A 490 43.77 2.92 -36.09
CA ILE A 490 44.81 2.66 -37.11
C ILE A 490 44.23 1.88 -38.29
N LEU A 491 43.28 0.96 -38.05
CA LEU A 491 42.63 0.17 -39.10
C LEU A 491 41.61 0.99 -39.91
N ARG A 492 40.90 1.95 -39.27
CA ARG A 492 39.93 2.84 -39.94
C ARG A 492 40.58 3.96 -40.75
N LYS A 493 41.83 4.35 -40.43
CA LYS A 493 42.59 5.32 -41.22
C LYS A 493 43.06 4.72 -42.56
N ARG A 494 43.50 3.45 -42.56
CA ARG A 494 43.89 2.74 -43.79
C ARG A 494 42.73 2.45 -44.75
N LYS A 495 41.52 2.19 -44.23
CA LYS A 495 40.34 1.90 -45.05
C LYS A 495 39.66 3.13 -45.67
N ARG A 496 39.99 4.34 -45.21
CA ARG A 496 39.47 5.61 -45.74
C ARG A 496 40.32 6.21 -46.85
N GLU A 497 41.54 5.72 -47.05
CA GLU A 497 42.45 6.17 -48.12
C GLU A 497 42.30 5.33 -49.42
N GLU A 498 41.45 4.28 -49.43
CA GLU A 498 41.26 3.36 -50.57
C GLU A 498 39.91 3.47 -51.30
N LEU A 499 39.00 4.36 -50.89
CA LEU A 499 37.64 4.45 -51.46
C LEU A 499 37.25 5.91 -51.69
N ASP A 500 37.93 6.55 -52.64
CA ASP A 500 37.51 7.83 -53.21
C ASP A 500 37.99 7.94 -54.68
N THR A 501 37.35 7.17 -55.57
CA THR A 501 37.29 7.48 -57.02
C THR A 501 35.97 7.00 -57.64
N ASP A 502 35.32 7.95 -58.30
CA ASP A 502 34.43 7.85 -59.47
C ASP A 502 32.89 7.71 -59.36
N PHE A 503 32.27 8.85 -59.70
CA PHE A 503 31.22 9.14 -60.70
C PHE A 503 29.77 8.61 -60.59
N ASP A 504 28.90 9.54 -60.20
CA ASP A 504 27.83 10.20 -60.98
C ASP A 504 27.02 9.41 -62.03
N THR A 505 25.68 9.35 -61.85
CA THR A 505 24.64 9.78 -62.82
C THR A 505 23.22 9.52 -62.27
N GLN A 506 22.35 10.54 -62.35
CA GLN A 506 20.89 10.50 -62.16
C GLN A 506 20.15 10.10 -63.48
N PRO A 507 18.80 10.24 -63.59
CA PRO A 507 17.70 9.51 -62.94
C PRO A 507 16.67 8.98 -63.97
N ASP A 508 15.73 8.07 -63.61
CA ASP A 508 14.38 8.06 -64.22
C ASP A 508 13.34 7.10 -63.59
N ASN A 509 12.17 7.68 -63.27
CA ASN A 509 10.77 7.26 -63.45
C ASN A 509 10.20 5.84 -63.13
N LEU A 510 9.13 5.88 -62.29
CA LEU A 510 7.85 5.09 -62.25
C LEU A 510 7.86 3.60 -61.77
N PRO A 511 6.73 3.01 -61.30
CA PRO A 511 5.48 3.55 -60.74
C PRO A 511 5.01 2.90 -59.40
N VAL A 512 4.09 3.60 -58.72
CA VAL A 512 3.36 3.15 -57.52
C VAL A 512 2.44 1.96 -57.84
N LYS A 513 2.67 0.80 -57.20
CA LYS A 513 1.73 -0.33 -57.17
C LYS A 513 0.97 -0.38 -55.84
N LYS A 514 -0.37 -0.27 -55.93
CA LYS A 514 -1.34 -0.63 -54.88
C LYS A 514 -1.09 -2.06 -54.39
N LEU A 515 -0.90 -2.24 -53.09
CA LEU A 515 -0.82 -3.55 -52.44
C LEU A 515 -2.11 -3.82 -51.65
N ALA A 516 -2.76 -4.91 -52.04
CA ALA A 516 -4.01 -5.42 -51.50
C ALA A 516 -3.84 -5.97 -50.07
N ILE A 517 -4.84 -5.71 -49.24
CA ILE A 517 -5.02 -6.30 -47.90
C ILE A 517 -5.45 -7.76 -48.10
N LEU A 518 -4.66 -8.70 -47.57
CA LEU A 518 -4.93 -10.15 -47.62
C LEU A 518 -5.76 -10.58 -46.42
N HIS A 519 -7.01 -11.01 -46.65
CA HIS A 519 -7.76 -11.87 -45.72
C HIS A 519 -7.27 -13.34 -45.81
N PRO A 520 -7.37 -14.14 -44.74
CA PRO A 520 -6.96 -15.55 -44.78
C PRO A 520 -7.91 -16.38 -45.65
N LYS A 521 -7.31 -17.21 -46.51
CA LYS A 521 -7.97 -18.16 -47.42
C LYS A 521 -8.96 -19.08 -46.67
N LYS A 522 -10.22 -19.09 -47.10
CA LYS A 522 -11.18 -20.18 -46.84
C LYS A 522 -10.77 -21.41 -47.67
N LEU A 523 -10.74 -22.57 -47.00
CA LEU A 523 -10.69 -23.89 -47.63
C LEU A 523 -11.95 -24.10 -48.48
N LYS A 524 -11.75 -24.65 -49.68
CA LYS A 524 -12.80 -25.01 -50.64
C LYS A 524 -13.72 -26.09 -50.07
N ASN A 525 -15.03 -25.92 -50.26
CA ASN A 525 -15.96 -26.94 -50.70
C ASN A 525 -17.14 -26.23 -51.41
N GLY A 526 -17.50 -26.70 -52.60
CA GLY A 526 -18.65 -26.21 -53.38
C GLY A 526 -19.98 -26.58 -52.70
N GLU A 527 -21.15 -26.13 -53.13
CA GLU A 527 -21.61 -25.50 -54.37
C GLU A 527 -22.82 -24.59 -54.07
N ASN A 528 -23.04 -23.61 -54.95
CA ASN A 528 -24.31 -22.97 -55.35
C ASN A 528 -25.32 -22.47 -54.28
N VAL A 529 -25.30 -21.14 -54.02
CA VAL A 529 -26.54 -20.35 -53.82
C VAL A 529 -26.39 -18.96 -54.45
N LYS A 530 -27.47 -18.52 -55.09
CA LYS A 530 -27.65 -17.37 -55.99
C LYS A 530 -27.32 -16.02 -55.34
N GLN A 531 -26.82 -15.10 -56.17
CA GLN A 531 -26.67 -13.67 -55.88
C GLN A 531 -28.06 -13.03 -55.70
N GLU A 532 -28.25 -12.35 -54.57
CA GLU A 532 -29.19 -11.24 -54.45
C GLU A 532 -28.38 -9.95 -54.22
N GLU A 533 -28.65 -8.98 -55.07
CA GLU A 533 -28.15 -7.61 -55.01
C GLU A 533 -28.85 -6.86 -53.88
N GLU A 534 -28.12 -6.36 -52.88
CA GLU A 534 -28.63 -5.28 -52.03
C GLU A 534 -27.52 -4.28 -51.64
N ASN A 535 -27.73 -3.06 -52.16
CA ASN A 535 -27.56 -1.77 -51.50
C ASN A 535 -26.15 -1.31 -51.10
N ASN A 536 -25.57 -0.56 -52.04
CA ASN A 536 -24.49 0.40 -51.83
C ASN A 536 -24.81 1.39 -50.69
N THR A 537 -24.34 1.07 -49.49
CA THR A 537 -24.08 2.04 -48.42
C THR A 537 -22.56 2.28 -48.43
N PRO A 538 -22.06 3.52 -48.31
CA PRO A 538 -20.61 3.76 -48.32
C PRO A 538 -19.96 2.94 -47.20
N LEU A 539 -18.93 2.14 -47.54
CA LEU A 539 -18.07 1.44 -46.57
C LEU A 539 -17.30 2.48 -45.72
N SER A 540 -17.98 3.14 -44.79
CA SER A 540 -17.36 3.77 -43.65
C SER A 540 -16.76 2.67 -42.78
N GLN A 541 -15.46 2.76 -42.53
CA GLN A 541 -14.60 1.78 -41.85
C GLN A 541 -15.27 1.12 -40.64
N ILE A 542 -15.65 -0.16 -40.81
CA ILE A 542 -16.26 -0.98 -39.74
C ILE A 542 -15.17 -1.39 -38.75
N SER A 543 -15.38 -1.06 -37.47
CA SER A 543 -14.56 -1.56 -36.37
C SER A 543 -14.62 -3.09 -36.32
N SER A 544 -13.49 -3.77 -36.15
CA SER A 544 -13.45 -5.25 -36.15
C SER A 544 -12.80 -5.82 -34.90
N VAL A 545 -13.25 -7.01 -34.51
CA VAL A 545 -12.72 -7.77 -33.37
C VAL A 545 -12.34 -9.18 -33.80
N ILE A 546 -11.12 -9.61 -33.45
CA ILE A 546 -10.67 -11.00 -33.64
C ILE A 546 -10.12 -11.57 -32.33
N PHE A 547 -10.11 -12.90 -32.22
CA PHE A 547 -9.56 -13.61 -31.07
C PHE A 547 -8.36 -14.44 -31.47
N LEU A 548 -7.29 -14.34 -30.68
CA LEU A 548 -6.14 -15.23 -30.75
C LEU A 548 -6.27 -16.23 -29.60
N SER A 549 -6.11 -17.53 -29.86
CA SER A 549 -6.40 -18.59 -28.87
C SER A 549 -5.30 -19.64 -28.71
N ASP A 550 -4.24 -19.57 -29.51
CA ASP A 550 -3.07 -20.44 -29.37
C ASP A 550 -1.76 -19.68 -29.59
N HIS A 551 -0.65 -20.29 -29.15
CA HIS A 551 0.67 -19.68 -29.22
C HIS A 551 1.08 -19.32 -30.66
N ALA A 552 0.77 -20.15 -31.66
CA ALA A 552 1.17 -19.90 -33.04
C ALA A 552 0.44 -18.68 -33.62
N GLN A 553 -0.84 -18.51 -33.31
CA GLN A 553 -1.62 -17.34 -33.68
C GLN A 553 -1.05 -16.06 -33.05
N HIS A 554 -0.69 -16.09 -31.77
CA HIS A 554 -0.10 -14.92 -31.09
C HIS A 554 1.27 -14.54 -31.69
N VAL A 555 2.15 -15.52 -31.92
CA VAL A 555 3.46 -15.28 -32.55
C VAL A 555 3.27 -14.71 -33.96
N ALA A 556 2.46 -15.35 -34.80
CA ALA A 556 2.21 -14.90 -36.17
C ALA A 556 1.62 -13.49 -36.20
N TYR A 557 0.71 -13.18 -35.27
CA TYR A 557 0.11 -11.86 -35.15
C TYR A 557 1.14 -10.80 -34.76
N LEU A 558 1.97 -11.07 -33.74
CA LEU A 558 3.03 -10.16 -33.31
C LEU A 558 4.05 -9.93 -34.42
N GLU A 559 4.50 -10.97 -35.11
CA GLU A 559 5.41 -10.82 -36.25
C GLU A 559 4.78 -9.99 -37.37
N ASN A 560 3.51 -10.24 -37.70
CA ASN A 560 2.80 -9.44 -38.69
C ASN A 560 2.65 -7.98 -38.27
N ALA A 561 2.43 -7.72 -36.97
CA ALA A 561 2.40 -6.37 -36.42
C ALA A 561 3.73 -5.63 -36.69
N PHE A 562 4.87 -6.25 -36.39
CA PHE A 562 6.18 -5.67 -36.67
C PHE A 562 6.50 -5.55 -38.16
N LYS A 563 5.94 -6.42 -39.02
CA LYS A 563 6.07 -6.29 -40.48
C LYS A 563 5.28 -5.11 -41.04
N THR A 564 4.10 -4.84 -40.50
CA THR A 564 3.11 -3.93 -41.13
C THR A 564 2.98 -2.57 -40.45
N VAL A 565 3.47 -2.43 -39.23
CA VAL A 565 3.48 -1.15 -38.49
C VAL A 565 4.20 -0.05 -39.28
N LYS A 566 3.61 1.15 -39.25
CA LYS A 566 4.09 2.34 -39.98
C LYS A 566 4.78 3.36 -39.10
N ASN A 567 4.23 3.63 -37.91
CA ASN A 567 4.61 4.73 -37.05
C ASN A 567 5.13 4.24 -35.70
N LYS A 568 4.34 3.44 -34.98
CA LYS A 568 4.70 3.01 -33.62
C LYS A 568 4.06 1.72 -33.18
N ILE A 569 4.77 1.01 -32.32
CA ILE A 569 4.29 -0.22 -31.69
C ILE A 569 4.62 -0.17 -30.19
N LEU A 570 3.65 -0.50 -29.36
CA LEU A 570 3.79 -0.65 -27.92
C LEU A 570 3.52 -2.10 -27.53
N VAL A 571 4.40 -2.65 -26.71
CA VAL A 571 4.22 -3.97 -26.10
C VAL A 571 4.42 -3.86 -24.60
N THR A 572 3.39 -4.22 -23.83
CA THR A 572 3.53 -4.47 -22.39
C THR A 572 3.73 -5.97 -22.16
N ASN A 573 4.68 -6.33 -21.31
CA ASN A 573 5.01 -7.73 -21.04
C ASN A 573 5.15 -7.97 -19.53
N TYR A 574 4.68 -9.13 -19.08
CA TYR A 574 4.94 -9.63 -17.74
C TYR A 574 5.84 -10.85 -17.81
N GLY A 575 6.86 -10.88 -16.95
CA GLY A 575 7.76 -12.02 -16.81
C GLY A 575 9.14 -11.77 -17.42
N ASN A 576 10.08 -12.64 -17.04
CA ASN A 576 11.50 -12.50 -17.38
C ASN A 576 11.75 -12.70 -18.87
N LEU A 577 12.71 -11.94 -19.40
CA LEU A 577 13.21 -12.16 -20.74
C LEU A 577 14.43 -13.09 -20.71
N TYR A 578 14.67 -13.80 -21.80
CA TYR A 578 15.78 -14.73 -21.93
C TYR A 578 16.64 -14.35 -23.12
N SER A 579 17.94 -14.63 -23.08
CA SER A 579 18.87 -14.34 -24.19
C SER A 579 18.45 -15.01 -25.50
N ARG A 580 17.81 -16.18 -25.43
CA ARG A 580 17.21 -16.88 -26.58
C ARG A 580 16.15 -16.07 -27.32
N LEU A 581 15.60 -15.02 -26.71
CA LEU A 581 14.69 -14.08 -27.38
C LEU A 581 15.37 -13.45 -28.60
N LEU A 582 16.67 -13.18 -28.53
CA LEU A 582 17.49 -12.66 -29.63
C LEU A 582 17.63 -13.65 -30.79
N GLU A 583 17.32 -14.93 -30.57
CA GLU A 583 17.35 -15.96 -31.61
C GLU A 583 16.06 -16.03 -32.43
N THR A 584 14.99 -15.39 -31.95
CA THR A 584 13.68 -15.39 -32.61
C THR A 584 13.72 -14.57 -33.90
N HIS A 585 12.88 -14.94 -34.87
CA HIS A 585 12.73 -14.21 -36.13
C HIS A 585 12.35 -12.74 -35.91
N LEU A 586 11.50 -12.48 -34.91
CA LEU A 586 11.14 -11.13 -34.47
C LEU A 586 12.36 -10.26 -34.16
N PHE A 587 13.29 -10.74 -33.33
CA PHE A 587 14.48 -9.98 -32.92
C PHE A 587 15.60 -10.03 -33.95
N LYS A 588 15.74 -11.11 -34.71
CA LYS A 588 16.78 -11.19 -35.74
C LYS A 588 16.51 -10.28 -36.94
N SER A 589 15.24 -10.17 -37.36
CA SER A 589 14.90 -9.57 -38.66
C SER A 589 13.87 -8.45 -38.54
N LEU A 590 12.73 -8.70 -37.89
CA LEU A 590 11.58 -7.80 -38.00
C LEU A 590 11.71 -6.50 -37.20
N ILE A 591 12.29 -6.55 -36.00
CA ILE A 591 12.57 -5.35 -35.20
C ILE A 591 13.56 -4.42 -35.94
N PRO A 592 14.72 -4.91 -36.43
CA PRO A 592 15.62 -4.09 -37.24
C PRO A 592 14.95 -3.51 -38.49
N GLU A 593 14.17 -4.32 -39.22
CA GLU A 593 13.41 -3.85 -40.39
C GLU A 593 12.41 -2.75 -40.03
N ALA A 594 11.67 -2.89 -38.93
CA ALA A 594 10.74 -1.86 -38.46
C ALA A 594 11.47 -0.56 -38.11
N ARG A 595 12.62 -0.66 -37.44
CA ARG A 595 13.46 0.51 -37.13
C ARG A 595 14.00 1.19 -38.38
N ASN A 596 14.40 0.43 -39.39
CA ASN A 596 14.85 0.98 -40.67
C ASN A 596 13.73 1.72 -41.41
N ARG A 597 12.46 1.34 -41.18
CA ARG A 597 11.29 2.09 -41.68
C ARG A 597 10.93 3.32 -40.83
N GLY A 598 11.67 3.61 -39.77
CA GLY A 598 11.41 4.75 -38.87
C GLY A 598 10.38 4.49 -37.77
N VAL A 599 10.00 3.22 -37.53
CA VAL A 599 8.99 2.87 -36.52
C VAL A 599 9.52 3.08 -35.11
N THR A 600 8.74 3.75 -34.26
CA THR A 600 9.03 3.88 -32.83
C THR A 600 8.55 2.63 -32.07
N ILE A 601 9.42 2.04 -31.25
CA ILE A 601 9.11 0.79 -30.54
C ILE A 601 9.18 1.06 -29.04
N TYR A 602 8.08 0.78 -28.35
CA TYR A 602 7.94 0.92 -26.90
C TYR A 602 7.76 -0.45 -26.24
N PHE A 603 8.69 -0.80 -25.36
CA PHE A 603 8.56 -1.96 -24.47
C PHE A 603 8.35 -1.47 -23.04
N ARG A 604 7.30 -1.98 -22.39
CA ARG A 604 6.97 -1.69 -21.00
C ARG A 604 6.91 -2.99 -20.24
N LEU A 605 7.94 -3.23 -19.43
CA LEU A 605 8.26 -4.57 -18.95
C LEU A 605 8.08 -4.63 -17.45
N ASN A 606 7.35 -5.62 -16.94
CA ASN A 606 7.29 -5.89 -15.52
C ASN A 606 8.12 -7.13 -15.18
N PHE A 607 8.96 -6.98 -14.18
CA PHE A 607 9.80 -8.04 -13.64
C PHE A 607 9.44 -8.23 -12.18
N SER A 608 9.09 -9.46 -11.82
CA SER A 608 8.76 -9.76 -10.43
C SER A 608 10.04 -9.82 -9.59
N GLU A 609 10.17 -8.90 -8.64
CA GLU A 609 11.14 -9.01 -7.53
C GLU A 609 10.84 -10.20 -6.60
N GLU A 610 9.69 -10.88 -6.79
CA GLU A 610 9.25 -12.05 -6.03
C GLU A 610 10.21 -13.25 -6.09
N SER A 611 11.21 -13.27 -6.98
CA SER A 611 12.31 -14.22 -6.87
C SER A 611 13.42 -13.62 -6.01
N ASN A 612 13.42 -13.92 -4.71
CA ASN A 612 14.52 -13.67 -3.76
C ASN A 612 15.86 -14.37 -4.14
N ASN A 613 16.05 -14.76 -5.40
CA ASN A 613 17.32 -15.22 -5.94
C ASN A 613 18.09 -14.01 -6.44
N VAL A 614 19.04 -13.55 -5.64
CA VAL A 614 19.96 -12.41 -5.85
C VAL A 614 20.79 -12.52 -7.16
N ASN A 615 20.68 -13.63 -7.91
CA ASN A 615 21.48 -13.92 -9.10
C ASN A 615 20.71 -13.90 -10.44
N TYR A 616 19.47 -13.41 -10.51
CA TYR A 616 18.71 -13.39 -11.76
C TYR A 616 18.48 -11.96 -12.27
N ASP A 617 19.27 -11.55 -13.26
CA ASP A 617 19.02 -10.31 -14.02
C ASP A 617 17.73 -10.48 -14.85
N PRO A 618 16.66 -9.71 -14.58
CA PRO A 618 15.37 -9.88 -15.25
C PRO A 618 15.39 -9.51 -16.75
N ILE A 619 16.40 -8.73 -17.19
CA ILE A 619 16.72 -8.51 -18.60
C ILE A 619 18.19 -8.86 -18.80
N PRO A 620 18.52 -9.99 -19.45
CA PRO A 620 19.91 -10.31 -19.75
C PRO A 620 20.61 -9.14 -20.44
N LYS A 621 21.83 -8.80 -20.02
CA LYS A 621 22.59 -7.66 -20.58
C LYS A 621 22.66 -7.65 -22.11
N SER A 622 22.67 -8.82 -22.74
CA SER A 622 22.60 -8.97 -24.20
C SER A 622 21.31 -8.44 -24.82
N VAL A 623 20.17 -8.62 -24.14
CA VAL A 623 18.86 -8.09 -24.54
C VAL A 623 18.81 -6.57 -24.32
N GLU A 624 19.34 -6.07 -23.21
CA GLU A 624 19.43 -4.63 -22.94
C GLU A 624 20.31 -3.92 -23.99
N ASN A 625 21.50 -4.47 -24.26
CA ASN A 625 22.39 -3.98 -25.32
C ASN A 625 21.72 -3.99 -26.69
N TYR A 626 20.89 -5.00 -26.96
CA TYR A 626 20.11 -5.06 -28.18
C TYR A 626 19.06 -3.93 -28.24
N PHE A 627 18.33 -3.66 -27.14
CA PHE A 627 17.39 -2.55 -27.07
C PHE A 627 18.08 -1.20 -27.34
N TYR A 628 19.23 -0.96 -26.71
CA TYR A 628 20.03 0.23 -26.94
C TYR A 628 20.49 0.35 -28.40
N LYS A 629 21.08 -0.72 -28.95
CA LYS A 629 21.57 -0.77 -30.34
C LYS A 629 20.48 -0.43 -31.36
N HIS A 630 19.25 -0.88 -31.12
CA HIS A 630 18.12 -0.70 -32.03
C HIS A 630 17.22 0.49 -31.64
N ASN A 631 17.63 1.33 -30.69
CA ASN A 631 16.91 2.51 -30.22
C ASN A 631 15.43 2.19 -29.85
N ILE A 632 15.27 1.13 -29.05
CA ILE A 632 13.98 0.68 -28.52
C ILE A 632 13.78 1.37 -27.16
N ASP A 633 12.65 2.06 -26.99
CA ASP A 633 12.27 2.65 -25.70
C ASP A 633 11.74 1.52 -24.81
N ALA A 634 12.62 0.97 -23.98
CA ALA A 634 12.28 -0.05 -22.99
C ALA A 634 12.30 0.54 -21.58
N SER A 635 11.23 0.35 -20.80
CA SER A 635 11.18 0.80 -19.39
C SER A 635 10.56 -0.27 -18.48
N LYS A 636 11.04 -0.33 -17.23
CA LYS A 636 10.42 -1.14 -16.17
C LYS A 636 9.13 -0.46 -15.70
N ILE A 637 8.04 -1.22 -15.52
CA ILE A 637 6.76 -0.70 -15.02
C ILE A 637 6.05 -1.74 -14.13
N VAL A 638 5.29 -1.31 -13.12
CA VAL A 638 4.45 -2.20 -12.29
C VAL A 638 3.17 -2.62 -13.04
N THR A 639 3.28 -3.52 -14.02
CA THR A 639 2.12 -4.00 -14.80
C THR A 639 2.00 -5.50 -14.93
N HIS A 640 0.80 -6.04 -14.79
CA HIS A 640 0.48 -7.39 -15.22
C HIS A 640 -0.28 -7.41 -16.56
N ALA A 641 -0.71 -6.24 -17.06
CA ALA A 641 -1.34 -6.08 -18.37
C ALA A 641 -0.41 -6.56 -19.50
N LYS A 642 -0.99 -7.29 -20.47
CA LYS A 642 -0.33 -7.67 -21.72
C LYS A 642 -1.06 -7.02 -22.89
N ILE A 643 -0.54 -5.88 -23.31
CA ILE A 643 -1.12 -4.97 -24.30
C ILE A 643 -0.16 -4.93 -25.48
N LEU A 644 -0.66 -5.21 -26.67
CA LEU A 644 0.00 -4.88 -27.93
C LEU A 644 -0.83 -3.78 -28.61
N MET A 645 -0.19 -2.66 -28.93
CA MET A 645 -0.84 -1.55 -29.62
C MET A 645 -0.02 -1.13 -30.83
N ILE A 646 -0.68 -1.00 -31.99
CA ILE A 646 -0.04 -0.78 -33.30
C ILE A 646 -0.62 0.47 -33.94
N ASP A 647 0.27 1.39 -34.32
CA ASP A 647 -0.01 2.71 -34.92
C ASP A 647 -1.03 3.54 -34.14
N ASP A 648 -1.14 3.20 -32.86
CA ASP A 648 -2.35 3.33 -32.06
C ASP A 648 -3.61 3.28 -32.96
N LYS A 649 -4.07 2.12 -33.37
CA LYS A 649 -5.32 1.90 -34.15
C LYS A 649 -5.82 0.48 -33.88
N ILE A 650 -4.87 -0.41 -33.59
CA ILE A 650 -5.09 -1.79 -33.20
C ILE A 650 -4.67 -1.94 -31.75
N PHE A 651 -5.52 -2.56 -30.94
CA PHE A 651 -5.29 -2.86 -29.52
C PHE A 651 -5.54 -4.35 -29.30
N ALA A 652 -4.55 -5.05 -28.75
CA ALA A 652 -4.65 -6.45 -28.43
C ALA A 652 -4.39 -6.64 -26.93
N ILE A 653 -5.42 -7.07 -26.19
CA ILE A 653 -5.39 -7.25 -24.74
C ILE A 653 -5.80 -8.68 -24.40
N GLY A 654 -5.01 -9.33 -23.55
CA GLY A 654 -5.23 -10.74 -23.23
C GLY A 654 -4.29 -11.29 -22.18
N SER A 655 -4.20 -12.62 -22.16
CA SER A 655 -3.42 -13.36 -21.17
C SER A 655 -2.01 -13.73 -21.64
N TYR A 656 -1.70 -13.58 -22.94
CA TYR A 656 -0.43 -13.99 -23.56
C TYR A 656 0.69 -13.00 -23.24
N ASN A 657 1.83 -13.49 -22.76
CA ASN A 657 2.99 -12.62 -22.55
C ASN A 657 3.77 -12.47 -23.88
N TRP A 658 3.53 -11.36 -24.57
CA TRP A 658 3.98 -11.09 -25.93
C TRP A 658 5.47 -11.33 -26.20
N LEU A 659 6.35 -11.18 -25.21
CA LEU A 659 7.79 -11.38 -25.35
C LEU A 659 8.25 -12.66 -24.66
N SER A 660 7.94 -12.84 -23.38
CA SER A 660 8.46 -13.99 -22.60
C SER A 660 7.91 -15.33 -23.08
N ASP A 661 6.70 -15.37 -23.65
CA ASP A 661 6.13 -16.60 -24.18
C ASP A 661 6.65 -16.95 -25.58
N LEU A 662 7.35 -16.04 -26.29
CA LEU A 662 7.90 -16.32 -27.64
C LEU A 662 8.85 -17.51 -27.65
N THR A 663 9.64 -17.63 -26.59
CA THR A 663 10.64 -18.70 -26.43
C THR A 663 10.13 -19.88 -25.63
N ALA A 664 8.84 -19.93 -25.30
CA ALA A 664 8.27 -20.99 -24.47
C ALA A 664 8.37 -22.36 -25.18
N PRO A 665 9.06 -23.35 -24.57
CA PRO A 665 9.08 -24.72 -25.08
C PRO A 665 7.67 -25.30 -25.22
N LEU A 666 7.45 -26.19 -26.20
CA LEU A 666 6.13 -26.78 -26.49
C LEU A 666 5.38 -27.28 -25.25
N LYS A 667 6.09 -27.94 -24.32
CA LYS A 667 5.51 -28.49 -23.08
C LYS A 667 5.03 -27.44 -22.07
N PHE A 668 5.50 -26.19 -22.19
CA PHE A 668 5.14 -25.07 -21.33
C PHE A 668 4.23 -24.06 -22.02
N ARG A 669 3.83 -24.31 -23.27
CA ARG A 669 2.90 -23.45 -23.99
C ARG A 669 1.52 -23.58 -23.35
N SER A 670 1.08 -22.50 -22.75
CA SER A 670 -0.22 -22.44 -22.13
C SER A 670 -1.31 -22.00 -23.11
N PHE A 671 -2.53 -22.47 -22.87
CA PHE A 671 -3.73 -21.96 -23.52
C PHE A 671 -3.95 -20.52 -23.06
N ASN A 672 -3.76 -19.58 -23.98
CA ASN A 672 -3.91 -18.13 -23.78
C ASN A 672 -4.95 -17.60 -24.73
N ARG A 673 -5.59 -16.48 -24.35
CA ARG A 673 -6.52 -15.78 -25.23
C ARG A 673 -6.29 -14.29 -25.22
N THR A 674 -6.47 -13.68 -26.38
CA THR A 674 -6.32 -12.23 -26.60
C THR A 674 -7.43 -11.75 -27.52
N ILE A 675 -8.08 -10.66 -27.13
CA ILE A 675 -8.99 -9.90 -28.00
C ILE A 675 -8.16 -8.85 -28.71
N VAL A 676 -8.26 -8.82 -30.03
CA VAL A 676 -7.69 -7.77 -30.87
C VAL A 676 -8.84 -6.92 -31.40
N TYR A 677 -8.79 -5.63 -31.11
CA TYR A 677 -9.71 -4.62 -31.61
C TYR A 677 -8.99 -3.75 -32.64
N THR A 678 -9.64 -3.51 -33.78
CA THR A 678 -9.21 -2.53 -34.79
C THR A 678 -10.26 -1.44 -34.88
N GLY A 679 -9.91 -0.22 -34.46
CA GLY A 679 -10.85 0.90 -34.39
C GLY A 679 -10.89 1.78 -35.63
N ASN A 680 -11.95 2.60 -35.72
CA ASN A 680 -12.08 3.72 -36.65
C ASN A 680 -11.65 5.04 -35.97
N ASP A 681 -11.52 6.13 -36.73
CA ASP A 681 -10.74 7.31 -36.30
C ASP A 681 -11.31 8.06 -35.06
N GLU A 682 -12.61 7.97 -34.74
CA GLU A 682 -13.22 8.73 -33.62
C GLU A 682 -13.16 8.02 -32.26
N THR A 683 -13.52 6.73 -32.16
CA THR A 683 -13.52 5.97 -30.88
C THR A 683 -12.11 5.65 -30.38
N TYR A 684 -11.16 5.69 -31.31
CA TYR A 684 -9.75 5.41 -31.13
C TYR A 684 -9.03 6.40 -30.18
N TYR A 685 -9.32 7.71 -30.29
CA TYR A 685 -8.56 8.74 -29.58
C TYR A 685 -8.67 8.58 -28.06
N ASP A 686 -9.87 8.31 -27.57
CA ASP A 686 -10.13 8.15 -26.14
C ASP A 686 -9.46 6.90 -25.55
N LEU A 687 -9.52 5.77 -26.26
CA LEU A 687 -8.91 4.51 -25.80
C LEU A 687 -7.38 4.61 -25.74
N LYS A 688 -6.78 5.20 -26.78
CA LYS A 688 -5.35 5.46 -26.81
C LYS A 688 -4.91 6.31 -25.62
N GLU A 689 -5.57 7.45 -25.42
CA GLU A 689 -5.18 8.39 -24.36
C GLU A 689 -5.33 7.74 -22.99
N GLN A 690 -6.39 6.94 -22.80
CA GLN A 690 -6.60 6.16 -21.59
C GLN A 690 -5.43 5.18 -21.34
N VAL A 691 -5.09 4.33 -22.31
CA VAL A 691 -4.00 3.35 -22.20
C VAL A 691 -2.67 4.05 -21.92
N TRP A 692 -2.29 5.06 -22.70
CA TRP A 692 -1.02 5.78 -22.50
C TRP A 692 -0.95 6.49 -21.16
N ARG A 693 -2.06 7.06 -20.68
CA ARG A 693 -2.10 7.73 -19.39
C ARG A 693 -1.90 6.76 -18.23
N ILE A 694 -2.56 5.60 -18.27
CA ILE A 694 -2.37 4.56 -17.25
C ILE A 694 -0.93 4.05 -17.26
N LEU A 695 -0.36 3.80 -18.45
CA LEU A 695 1.02 3.35 -18.54
C LEU A 695 2.00 4.43 -18.03
N ARG A 696 1.79 5.71 -18.35
CA ARG A 696 2.60 6.81 -17.80
C ARG A 696 2.53 6.85 -16.27
N TYR A 697 1.35 6.63 -15.67
CA TYR A 697 1.20 6.54 -14.22
C TYR A 697 2.04 5.39 -13.65
N TYR A 698 1.97 4.19 -14.23
CA TYR A 698 2.73 3.03 -13.74
C TYR A 698 4.24 3.07 -14.07
N VAL A 699 4.67 3.79 -15.12
CA VAL A 699 6.09 4.12 -15.35
C VAL A 699 6.61 4.99 -14.23
N LYS A 700 5.94 6.12 -13.96
CA LYS A 700 6.30 7.03 -12.87
C LYS A 700 6.29 6.34 -11.51
N LYS A 701 5.41 5.35 -11.35
CA LYS A 701 5.33 4.54 -10.12
C LYS A 701 6.60 3.73 -9.86
N GLU A 702 7.20 3.19 -10.91
CA GLU A 702 8.37 2.31 -10.79
C GLU A 702 9.67 3.09 -10.55
N VAL A 703 9.87 4.22 -11.24
CA VAL A 703 11.14 4.96 -11.21
C VAL A 703 11.39 5.70 -9.89
N GLY A 704 10.51 5.60 -8.91
CA GLY A 704 10.63 6.35 -7.65
C GLY A 704 10.57 7.87 -7.83
N GLU A 705 10.28 8.37 -9.04
CA GLU A 705 10.02 9.80 -9.34
C GLU A 705 8.66 10.26 -8.77
N PHE A 706 8.27 9.74 -7.62
CA PHE A 706 7.22 10.29 -6.79
C PHE A 706 7.74 11.51 -6.01
N SER A 707 8.23 12.52 -6.73
CA SER A 707 8.31 13.89 -6.23
C SER A 707 6.90 14.51 -6.20
N ASP A 708 6.66 15.63 -5.50
CA ASP A 708 5.35 16.29 -5.29
C ASP A 708 4.44 16.44 -6.53
N TYR A 709 5.02 16.42 -7.73
CA TYR A 709 4.27 16.44 -8.99
C TYR A 709 3.45 15.15 -9.20
N ALA A 710 3.81 14.06 -8.54
CA ALA A 710 3.19 12.76 -8.60
C ALA A 710 2.06 12.57 -7.58
N TYR A 711 2.07 13.26 -6.43
CA TYR A 711 0.85 13.39 -5.62
C TYR A 711 -0.22 14.13 -6.42
N MET A 712 0.18 15.18 -7.15
CA MET A 712 -0.70 15.89 -8.08
C MET A 712 -1.13 15.04 -9.29
N GLU A 713 -0.28 14.17 -9.86
CA GLU A 713 -0.68 13.24 -10.93
C GLU A 713 -1.50 12.06 -10.43
N ALA A 714 -1.23 11.48 -9.26
CA ALA A 714 -2.06 10.44 -8.64
C ALA A 714 -3.40 11.02 -8.15
N TYR A 715 -3.40 12.26 -7.65
CA TYR A 715 -4.59 13.02 -7.32
C TYR A 715 -5.36 13.43 -8.58
N ARG A 716 -4.69 13.85 -9.68
CA ARG A 716 -5.32 14.06 -11.00
C ARG A 716 -5.86 12.74 -11.57
N PHE A 717 -5.12 11.64 -11.47
CA PHE A 717 -5.55 10.31 -11.86
C PHE A 717 -6.81 9.92 -11.09
N LYS A 718 -6.86 10.11 -9.77
CA LYS A 718 -8.06 9.89 -8.94
C LYS A 718 -9.21 10.90 -9.18
N ARG A 719 -8.91 12.15 -9.57
CA ARG A 719 -9.88 13.24 -9.78
C ARG A 719 -10.49 13.27 -11.19
N PHE A 720 -9.84 12.68 -12.20
CA PHE A 720 -10.38 12.53 -13.56
C PHE A 720 -11.04 11.16 -13.74
N SER A 721 -12.19 10.95 -13.10
CA SER A 721 -12.95 9.68 -13.11
C SER A 721 -13.25 9.17 -14.52
N LYS A 722 -13.62 10.08 -15.46
CA LYS A 722 -14.05 9.76 -16.84
C LYS A 722 -13.11 8.81 -17.61
N TYR A 723 -11.83 8.78 -17.26
CA TYR A 723 -10.80 8.02 -17.97
C TYR A 723 -10.13 6.94 -17.09
N ASN A 724 -10.63 6.70 -15.88
CA ASN A 724 -10.32 5.49 -15.10
C ASN A 724 -11.51 4.53 -15.07
N ASP A 725 -12.68 5.01 -15.45
CA ASP A 725 -13.88 4.24 -15.65
C ASP A 725 -13.75 3.37 -16.91
N SER A 726 -14.52 2.28 -16.97
CA SER A 726 -14.58 1.43 -18.15
C SER A 726 -15.08 2.21 -19.38
N GLN A 727 -14.41 2.05 -20.52
CA GLN A 727 -14.79 2.70 -21.77
C GLN A 727 -15.59 1.75 -22.64
N GLU A 728 -16.79 2.15 -23.04
CA GLU A 728 -17.60 1.41 -24.02
C GLU A 728 -17.33 1.91 -25.44
N ILE A 729 -17.22 0.98 -26.37
CA ILE A 729 -16.95 1.19 -27.78
C ILE A 729 -18.01 0.41 -28.56
N ASP A 730 -18.89 1.11 -29.25
CA ASP A 730 -19.90 0.49 -30.11
C ASP A 730 -19.20 -0.09 -31.36
N LEU A 731 -19.34 -1.40 -31.57
CA LEU A 731 -18.80 -2.09 -32.75
C LEU A 731 -19.82 -2.07 -33.90
N ASP A 732 -21.08 -2.28 -33.54
CA ASP A 732 -22.25 -2.20 -34.41
C ASP A 732 -23.49 -1.83 -33.55
N ALA A 733 -24.68 -1.80 -34.15
CA ALA A 733 -25.92 -1.42 -33.47
C ALA A 733 -26.32 -2.34 -32.28
N ARG A 734 -25.71 -3.52 -32.14
CA ARG A 734 -26.05 -4.56 -31.16
C ARG A 734 -24.85 -5.13 -30.41
N SER A 735 -23.63 -4.83 -30.84
CA SER A 735 -22.40 -5.33 -30.23
C SER A 735 -21.53 -4.18 -29.73
N LYS A 736 -20.96 -4.36 -28.54
CA LYS A 736 -20.04 -3.39 -27.94
C LYS A 736 -18.82 -4.06 -27.35
N LEU A 737 -17.71 -3.34 -27.36
CA LEU A 737 -16.47 -3.69 -26.69
C LEU A 737 -16.28 -2.75 -25.50
N ILE A 738 -15.93 -3.30 -24.35
CA ILE A 738 -15.72 -2.56 -23.11
C ILE A 738 -14.27 -2.74 -22.70
N TYR A 739 -13.53 -1.65 -22.54
CA TYR A 739 -12.19 -1.65 -21.97
C TYR A 739 -12.26 -1.44 -20.46
N ILE A 740 -11.65 -2.34 -19.70
CA ILE A 740 -11.62 -2.32 -18.24
C ILE A 740 -10.16 -2.07 -17.80
N PRO A 741 -9.82 -0.84 -17.37
CA PRO A 741 -8.44 -0.41 -17.14
C PRO A 741 -7.90 -0.59 -15.71
N THR A 742 -8.76 -0.80 -14.72
CA THR A 742 -8.38 -0.77 -13.30
C THR A 742 -9.02 -1.91 -12.52
N ILE A 743 -8.42 -2.30 -11.39
CA ILE A 743 -8.93 -3.39 -10.56
C ILE A 743 -10.33 -3.08 -10.01
N ASP A 744 -10.60 -1.83 -9.61
CA ASP A 744 -11.93 -1.44 -9.14
C ASP A 744 -13.00 -1.63 -10.22
N GLU A 745 -12.69 -1.26 -11.47
CA GLU A 745 -13.60 -1.49 -12.59
C GLU A 745 -13.82 -2.99 -12.86
N HIS A 746 -12.78 -3.83 -12.77
CA HIS A 746 -12.94 -5.29 -12.89
C HIS A 746 -13.91 -5.84 -11.83
N ARG A 747 -13.83 -5.31 -10.59
CA ARG A 747 -14.72 -5.72 -9.50
C ARG A 747 -16.15 -5.26 -9.74
N LEU A 748 -16.34 -4.03 -10.20
CA LEU A 748 -17.67 -3.49 -10.53
C LEU A 748 -18.34 -4.30 -11.65
N GLU A 749 -17.62 -4.60 -12.73
CA GLU A 749 -18.14 -5.38 -13.85
C GLU A 749 -18.45 -6.83 -13.43
N LEU A 750 -17.62 -7.44 -12.57
CA LEU A 750 -17.88 -8.78 -12.03
C LEU A 750 -19.19 -8.83 -11.21
N LEU A 751 -19.46 -7.82 -10.40
CA LEU A 751 -20.71 -7.72 -9.64
C LEU A 751 -21.93 -7.52 -10.53
N ASP A 752 -21.78 -6.73 -11.59
CA ASP A 752 -22.84 -6.53 -12.58
C ASP A 752 -23.15 -7.83 -13.32
N ILE A 753 -22.12 -8.62 -13.66
CA ILE A 753 -22.27 -9.97 -14.24
C ILE A 753 -23.05 -10.90 -13.31
N PHE A 754 -22.74 -10.94 -12.01
CA PHE A 754 -23.49 -11.76 -11.06
C PHE A 754 -24.97 -11.38 -10.96
N ARG A 755 -25.31 -10.11 -11.20
CA ARG A 755 -26.71 -9.64 -11.21
C ARG A 755 -27.42 -9.98 -12.52
N LYS A 756 -26.74 -9.77 -13.65
CA LYS A 756 -27.33 -9.88 -14.99
C LYS A 756 -27.40 -11.29 -15.55
N VAL A 757 -26.56 -12.20 -15.05
CA VAL A 757 -26.51 -13.57 -15.55
C VAL A 757 -27.90 -14.20 -15.52
N LYS A 758 -28.30 -14.87 -16.59
CA LYS A 758 -29.61 -15.53 -16.68
C LYS A 758 -29.52 -17.04 -16.59
N THR A 759 -28.38 -17.60 -16.98
CA THR A 759 -28.22 -19.05 -17.14
C THR A 759 -26.90 -19.56 -16.58
N ARG A 760 -25.75 -18.95 -16.91
CA ARG A 760 -24.44 -19.41 -16.42
C ARG A 760 -23.33 -18.38 -16.44
N ILE A 761 -22.32 -18.62 -15.60
CA ILE A 761 -21.03 -17.94 -15.61
C ILE A 761 -19.92 -18.98 -15.78
N ILE A 762 -18.95 -18.73 -16.66
CA ILE A 762 -17.72 -19.53 -16.79
C ILE A 762 -16.53 -18.64 -16.49
N ILE A 763 -15.66 -19.07 -15.57
CA ILE A 763 -14.53 -18.30 -15.05
C ILE A 763 -13.27 -19.15 -15.19
N LEU A 764 -12.40 -18.75 -16.11
CA LEU A 764 -11.08 -19.32 -16.26
C LEU A 764 -10.12 -18.42 -15.49
N SER A 765 -9.47 -18.96 -14.46
CA SER A 765 -8.41 -18.28 -13.71
C SER A 765 -7.33 -19.31 -13.40
N PRO A 766 -6.15 -19.22 -14.01
CA PRO A 766 -5.14 -20.27 -13.90
C PRO A 766 -4.67 -20.48 -12.47
N PHE A 767 -4.58 -19.39 -11.70
CA PHE A 767 -4.15 -19.36 -10.32
C PHE A 767 -5.33 -19.08 -9.37
N VAL A 768 -5.24 -19.58 -8.15
CA VAL A 768 -6.16 -19.33 -7.04
C VAL A 768 -5.33 -18.93 -5.82
N ALA A 769 -5.64 -17.79 -5.21
CA ALA A 769 -4.92 -17.32 -4.02
C ALA A 769 -5.22 -18.21 -2.80
N LYS A 770 -4.23 -18.38 -1.92
CA LYS A 770 -4.41 -19.00 -0.59
C LYS A 770 -5.17 -17.99 0.30
N ASP A 771 -6.06 -18.49 1.17
CA ASP A 771 -6.84 -17.66 2.10
C ASP A 771 -5.96 -16.62 2.82
N GLY A 772 -6.41 -15.35 2.90
CA GLY A 772 -5.65 -14.25 3.51
C GLY A 772 -6.09 -12.84 3.04
N LEU A 773 -5.29 -11.80 3.30
CA LEU A 773 -5.61 -10.41 2.97
C LEU A 773 -5.67 -10.09 1.45
N GLN A 774 -5.36 -11.06 0.57
CA GLN A 774 -5.39 -10.95 -0.90
C GLN A 774 -6.67 -11.55 -1.53
N THR A 775 -7.80 -11.52 -0.84
CA THR A 775 -8.91 -12.41 -1.19
C THR A 775 -9.82 -11.89 -2.31
N TYR A 776 -9.71 -12.53 -3.47
CA TYR A 776 -10.79 -12.61 -4.46
C TYR A 776 -12.15 -12.96 -3.81
N GLN A 777 -12.13 -13.61 -2.65
CA GLN A 777 -13.30 -13.93 -1.86
C GLN A 777 -14.13 -12.70 -1.48
N ARG A 778 -13.56 -11.48 -1.50
CA ARG A 778 -14.30 -10.21 -1.36
C ARG A 778 -15.22 -9.91 -2.55
N ASP A 779 -14.87 -10.40 -3.74
CA ASP A 779 -15.65 -10.22 -4.97
C ASP A 779 -16.55 -11.44 -5.22
N PHE A 780 -16.12 -12.62 -4.78
CA PHE A 780 -16.80 -13.90 -4.92
C PHE A 780 -17.57 -14.33 -3.67
N VAL A 781 -17.95 -13.41 -2.77
CA VAL A 781 -18.52 -13.75 -1.45
C VAL A 781 -19.58 -14.85 -1.54
N ILE A 782 -19.50 -15.84 -0.64
CA ILE A 782 -20.36 -17.02 -0.63
C ILE A 782 -21.87 -16.68 -0.76
N PRO A 783 -22.41 -15.64 -0.08
CA PRO A 783 -23.79 -15.24 -0.26
C PRO A 783 -24.15 -14.83 -1.70
N LEU A 784 -23.25 -14.14 -2.41
CA LEU A 784 -23.50 -13.69 -3.77
C LEU A 784 -23.53 -14.87 -4.76
N LEU A 785 -22.57 -15.79 -4.62
CA LEU A 785 -22.57 -17.04 -5.39
C LEU A 785 -23.82 -17.87 -5.09
N GLN A 786 -24.21 -17.91 -3.82
CA GLN A 786 -25.43 -18.59 -3.39
C GLN A 786 -26.69 -17.98 -4.03
N THR A 787 -26.79 -16.66 -4.15
CA THR A 787 -27.92 -16.00 -4.84
C THR A 787 -28.02 -16.45 -6.29
N VAL A 788 -26.90 -16.42 -7.02
CA VAL A 788 -26.86 -16.86 -8.42
C VAL A 788 -27.27 -18.33 -8.55
N LEU A 789 -26.71 -19.20 -7.70
CA LEU A 789 -27.02 -20.64 -7.71
C LEU A 789 -28.47 -20.93 -7.31
N ALA A 790 -29.01 -20.21 -6.33
CA ALA A 790 -30.40 -20.35 -5.87
C ALA A 790 -31.43 -19.97 -6.94
N GLU A 791 -31.05 -19.08 -7.86
CA GLU A 791 -31.85 -18.71 -9.03
C GLU A 791 -31.68 -19.71 -10.20
N ASN A 792 -31.16 -20.91 -9.91
CA ASN A 792 -30.94 -22.01 -10.85
C ASN A 792 -29.99 -21.67 -12.01
N ARG A 793 -28.98 -20.84 -11.73
CA ARG A 793 -27.93 -20.45 -12.69
C ARG A 793 -26.64 -21.19 -12.35
N SER A 794 -25.93 -21.67 -13.36
CA SER A 794 -24.72 -22.47 -13.16
C SER A 794 -23.45 -21.61 -13.09
N ILE A 795 -22.48 -22.00 -12.27
CA ILE A 795 -21.17 -21.35 -12.19
C ILE A 795 -20.09 -22.39 -12.43
N TYR A 796 -19.22 -22.14 -13.40
CA TYR A 796 -18.10 -23.01 -13.77
C TYR A 796 -16.78 -22.31 -13.47
N PHE A 797 -15.99 -22.87 -12.57
CA PHE A 797 -14.61 -22.47 -12.30
C PHE A 797 -13.64 -23.38 -13.05
N VAL A 798 -12.63 -22.79 -13.68
CA VAL A 798 -11.53 -23.51 -14.35
C VAL A 798 -10.19 -22.99 -13.85
N CYS A 799 -9.35 -23.86 -13.29
CA CYS A 799 -8.02 -23.51 -12.79
C CYS A 799 -6.96 -24.57 -13.13
N LEU A 800 -5.68 -24.31 -12.82
CA LEU A 800 -4.65 -25.35 -12.91
C LEU A 800 -4.88 -26.44 -11.85
N PRO A 801 -4.52 -27.72 -12.12
CA PRO A 801 -4.72 -28.83 -11.19
C PRO A 801 -4.09 -28.61 -9.81
N LYS A 802 -2.91 -27.97 -9.75
CA LYS A 802 -2.23 -27.67 -8.47
C LYS A 802 -3.03 -26.75 -7.54
N PHE A 803 -3.99 -25.99 -8.06
CA PHE A 803 -4.86 -25.11 -7.27
C PHE A 803 -6.24 -25.69 -7.00
N LYS A 804 -6.51 -26.93 -7.45
CA LYS A 804 -7.80 -27.61 -7.24
C LYS A 804 -8.21 -27.59 -5.78
N TYR A 805 -7.30 -27.98 -4.89
CA TYR A 805 -7.57 -28.03 -3.45
C TYR A 805 -8.02 -26.68 -2.89
N LEU A 806 -7.38 -25.57 -3.28
CA LEU A 806 -7.76 -24.23 -2.81
C LEU A 806 -9.15 -23.84 -3.32
N ALA A 807 -9.44 -24.10 -4.61
CA ALA A 807 -10.75 -23.85 -5.18
C ALA A 807 -11.84 -24.71 -4.51
N GLU A 808 -11.58 -26.00 -4.27
CA GLU A 808 -12.52 -26.90 -3.60
C GLU A 808 -12.76 -26.50 -2.15
N LYS A 809 -11.70 -26.14 -1.42
CA LYS A 809 -11.80 -25.66 -0.05
C LYS A 809 -12.71 -24.43 0.02
N TYR A 810 -12.49 -23.46 -0.87
CA TYR A 810 -13.29 -22.25 -0.92
C TYR A 810 -14.77 -22.51 -1.24
N LEU A 811 -15.04 -23.39 -2.21
CA LEU A 811 -16.39 -23.69 -2.69
C LEU A 811 -17.13 -24.75 -1.85
N SER A 812 -16.47 -25.38 -0.89
CA SER A 812 -16.99 -26.51 -0.09
C SER A 812 -18.38 -26.22 0.50
N THR A 813 -18.58 -25.04 1.09
CA THR A 813 -19.84 -24.61 1.72
C THR A 813 -21.05 -24.53 0.78
N LEU A 814 -20.81 -24.35 -0.53
CA LEU A 814 -21.87 -24.28 -1.54
C LEU A 814 -22.04 -25.60 -2.28
N ARG A 815 -20.98 -26.42 -2.34
CA ARG A 815 -20.91 -27.61 -3.18
C ARG A 815 -21.94 -28.66 -2.78
N ASP A 816 -22.15 -28.88 -1.48
CA ASP A 816 -23.09 -29.90 -0.99
C ASP A 816 -24.53 -29.58 -1.41
N LYS A 817 -24.90 -28.29 -1.39
CA LYS A 817 -26.24 -27.82 -1.71
C LYS A 817 -26.49 -27.62 -3.20
N TYR A 818 -25.47 -27.19 -3.95
CA TYR A 818 -25.60 -26.79 -5.36
C TYR A 818 -24.70 -27.60 -6.30
N SER A 819 -24.40 -28.86 -5.97
CA SER A 819 -23.49 -29.73 -6.74
C SER A 819 -23.87 -29.90 -8.22
N ASN A 820 -25.14 -29.72 -8.56
CA ASN A 820 -25.67 -29.77 -9.92
C ASN A 820 -25.48 -28.47 -10.72
N LEU A 821 -25.15 -27.35 -10.06
CA LEU A 821 -25.03 -26.00 -10.65
C LEU A 821 -23.65 -25.38 -10.46
N LEU A 822 -22.92 -25.76 -9.42
CA LEU A 822 -21.58 -25.29 -9.10
C LEU A 822 -20.54 -26.32 -9.54
N HIS A 823 -19.68 -25.92 -10.48
CA HIS A 823 -18.78 -26.83 -11.18
C HIS A 823 -17.34 -26.35 -11.09
N LEU A 824 -16.42 -27.29 -10.85
CA LEU A 824 -14.98 -27.08 -10.90
C LEU A 824 -14.34 -28.01 -11.93
N LEU A 825 -13.60 -27.42 -12.86
CA LEU A 825 -12.74 -28.10 -13.81
C LEU A 825 -11.29 -27.70 -13.54
N THR A 826 -10.40 -28.67 -13.61
CA THR A 826 -8.96 -28.42 -13.67
C THR A 826 -8.49 -28.68 -15.09
N PHE A 827 -7.66 -27.80 -15.64
CA PHE A 827 -7.14 -27.95 -17.00
C PHE A 827 -5.63 -27.69 -17.02
N GLU A 828 -4.87 -28.62 -17.59
CA GLU A 828 -3.41 -28.51 -17.68
C GLU A 828 -3.01 -27.38 -18.62
N ASN A 829 -1.91 -26.69 -18.30
CA ASN A 829 -1.36 -25.61 -19.12
C ASN A 829 -2.40 -24.50 -19.46
N ILE A 830 -3.37 -24.22 -18.60
CA ILE A 830 -4.24 -23.05 -18.78
C ILE A 830 -3.53 -21.78 -18.30
N HIS A 831 -3.59 -20.71 -19.09
CA HIS A 831 -3.19 -19.36 -18.66
C HIS A 831 -4.20 -18.27 -19.07
N ALA A 832 -5.22 -18.63 -19.85
CA ALA A 832 -6.35 -17.78 -20.18
C ALA A 832 -7.10 -17.33 -18.92
N LYS A 833 -7.56 -16.08 -18.94
CA LYS A 833 -8.27 -15.41 -17.85
C LYS A 833 -9.66 -15.00 -18.31
N THR A 834 -10.34 -15.94 -18.94
CA THR A 834 -11.60 -15.73 -19.62
C THR A 834 -12.76 -15.66 -18.64
N LEU A 835 -13.67 -14.72 -18.85
CA LEU A 835 -14.97 -14.67 -18.19
C LEU A 835 -16.07 -14.73 -19.24
N ILE A 836 -17.02 -15.65 -19.10
CA ILE A 836 -18.20 -15.76 -19.98
C ILE A 836 -19.43 -15.64 -19.13
N MET A 837 -20.37 -14.80 -19.56
CA MET A 837 -21.73 -14.75 -19.04
C MET A 837 -22.68 -15.18 -20.15
N ASP A 838 -23.47 -16.22 -19.85
CA ASP A 838 -24.47 -16.79 -20.75
C ASP A 838 -23.94 -17.10 -22.17
N GLY A 839 -24.59 -16.54 -23.18
CA GLY A 839 -24.23 -16.63 -24.60
C GLY A 839 -24.02 -15.27 -25.25
N ASN A 840 -23.87 -14.21 -24.46
CA ASN A 840 -23.89 -12.82 -24.94
C ASN A 840 -22.73 -11.96 -24.43
N LEU A 841 -21.86 -12.47 -23.54
CA LEU A 841 -20.71 -11.70 -23.05
C LEU A 841 -19.50 -12.61 -22.85
N ILE A 842 -18.35 -12.15 -23.36
CA ILE A 842 -17.06 -12.81 -23.17
C ILE A 842 -15.96 -11.76 -22.95
N ALA A 843 -15.14 -11.96 -21.92
CA ALA A 843 -14.04 -11.08 -21.57
C ALA A 843 -12.69 -11.81 -21.58
N GLU A 844 -11.65 -11.11 -22.03
CA GLU A 844 -10.26 -11.58 -22.04
C GLU A 844 -9.32 -10.47 -21.59
N GLY A 845 -8.34 -10.83 -20.77
CA GLY A 845 -7.40 -9.86 -20.25
C GLY A 845 -6.30 -10.46 -19.42
N SER A 846 -5.62 -9.60 -18.67
CA SER A 846 -4.55 -9.98 -17.75
C SER A 846 -5.05 -10.26 -16.34
N PHE A 847 -6.27 -9.86 -15.98
CA PHE A 847 -6.80 -9.96 -14.63
C PHE A 847 -7.05 -11.40 -14.19
N ASN A 848 -6.28 -11.88 -13.20
CA ASN A 848 -6.53 -13.19 -12.59
C ASN A 848 -7.73 -13.10 -11.63
N TRP A 849 -8.92 -13.50 -12.10
CA TRP A 849 -10.18 -13.42 -11.35
C TRP A 849 -10.09 -14.01 -9.93
N LEU A 850 -9.32 -15.08 -9.71
CA LEU A 850 -9.22 -15.75 -8.42
C LEU A 850 -7.92 -15.51 -7.65
N CYS A 851 -7.04 -14.59 -8.09
CA CYS A 851 -5.81 -14.32 -7.35
C CYS A 851 -5.19 -12.93 -7.49
N ALA A 852 -5.69 -12.05 -8.37
CA ALA A 852 -5.15 -10.68 -8.47
C ALA A 852 -5.25 -9.94 -7.13
N ALA A 853 -4.25 -9.14 -6.76
CA ALA A 853 -4.29 -8.40 -5.50
C ALA A 853 -5.28 -7.22 -5.61
N ARG A 854 -6.24 -7.15 -4.70
CA ARG A 854 -7.32 -6.13 -4.75
C ARG A 854 -6.91 -4.80 -4.15
N ASP A 855 -6.00 -4.82 -3.20
CA ASP A 855 -5.61 -3.66 -2.41
C ASP A 855 -4.31 -3.06 -2.96
N GLU A 856 -4.38 -1.76 -3.32
CA GLU A 856 -3.30 -0.98 -3.94
C GLU A 856 -2.02 -0.92 -3.08
N LEU A 857 -2.14 -1.16 -1.78
CA LEU A 857 -1.03 -1.14 -0.83
C LEU A 857 -0.17 -2.40 -0.85
N TYR A 858 -0.66 -3.50 -1.43
CA TYR A 858 0.15 -4.71 -1.57
C TYR A 858 1.10 -4.61 -2.75
N PHE A 859 2.34 -5.06 -2.56
CA PHE A 859 3.36 -5.11 -3.62
C PHE A 859 2.92 -5.94 -4.84
N SER A 860 2.01 -6.91 -4.64
CA SER A 860 1.45 -7.75 -5.70
C SER A 860 0.34 -7.06 -6.49
N HIS A 861 -0.06 -5.83 -6.11
CA HIS A 861 -0.98 -4.99 -6.88
C HIS A 861 -0.28 -4.45 -8.13
N LYS A 862 -0.74 -4.93 -9.28
CA LYS A 862 -0.17 -4.62 -10.60
C LYS A 862 -1.27 -4.00 -11.47
N HIS A 863 -0.88 -3.16 -12.44
CA HIS A 863 -1.81 -2.70 -13.48
C HIS A 863 -2.40 -3.91 -14.25
N GLU A 864 -3.72 -4.00 -14.32
CA GLU A 864 -4.45 -5.07 -15.01
C GLU A 864 -5.38 -4.47 -16.08
N ALA A 865 -5.57 -5.17 -17.20
CA ALA A 865 -6.39 -4.72 -18.32
C ALA A 865 -7.20 -5.87 -18.93
N THR A 866 -8.48 -5.60 -19.24
CA THR A 866 -9.38 -6.57 -19.87
C THR A 866 -10.22 -5.90 -20.96
N PHE A 867 -10.46 -6.63 -22.05
CA PHE A 867 -11.53 -6.33 -22.99
C PHE A 867 -12.72 -7.25 -22.72
N MET A 868 -13.92 -6.69 -22.76
CA MET A 868 -15.17 -7.41 -22.60
C MET A 868 -16.08 -7.13 -23.79
N LEU A 869 -16.40 -8.18 -24.54
CA LEU A 869 -17.25 -8.13 -25.72
C LEU A 869 -18.67 -8.54 -25.33
N GLU A 870 -19.66 -7.71 -25.65
CA GLU A 870 -21.08 -7.97 -25.42
C GLU A 870 -21.86 -7.94 -26.76
N GLY A 871 -22.89 -8.78 -26.87
CA GLY A 871 -23.83 -8.79 -28.00
C GLY A 871 -23.64 -9.96 -28.97
N PRO A 872 -24.19 -9.87 -30.20
CA PRO A 872 -24.10 -10.91 -31.22
C PRO A 872 -22.66 -11.31 -31.58
N GLU A 873 -21.71 -10.36 -31.60
CA GLU A 873 -20.30 -10.69 -31.79
C GLU A 873 -19.74 -11.55 -30.65
N ALA A 874 -20.11 -11.28 -29.40
CA ALA A 874 -19.74 -12.14 -28.27
C ALA A 874 -20.27 -13.57 -28.45
N ALA A 875 -21.51 -13.74 -28.91
CA ALA A 875 -22.11 -15.05 -29.14
C ALA A 875 -21.32 -15.88 -30.16
N LYS A 876 -20.83 -15.25 -31.24
CA LYS A 876 -19.95 -15.91 -32.23
C LYS A 876 -18.66 -16.40 -31.57
N GLN A 877 -18.07 -15.57 -30.71
CA GLN A 877 -16.80 -15.88 -30.05
C GLN A 877 -16.94 -16.90 -28.93
N ILE A 878 -18.09 -16.96 -28.26
CA ILE A 878 -18.43 -18.02 -27.29
C ILE A 878 -18.59 -19.37 -28.01
N ARG A 879 -19.23 -19.41 -29.19
CA ARG A 879 -19.29 -20.63 -30.01
C ARG A 879 -17.91 -21.10 -30.43
N ALA A 880 -17.03 -20.17 -30.82
CA ALA A 880 -15.63 -20.48 -31.14
C ALA A 880 -14.86 -20.98 -29.90
N PHE A 881 -15.08 -20.38 -28.72
CA PHE A 881 -14.49 -20.82 -27.45
C PHE A 881 -14.79 -22.30 -27.18
N TYR A 882 -16.01 -22.76 -27.43
CA TYR A 882 -16.36 -24.17 -27.24
C TYR A 882 -15.64 -25.15 -28.16
N GLN A 883 -15.01 -24.66 -29.24
CA GLN A 883 -14.17 -25.47 -30.13
C GLN A 883 -12.71 -25.57 -29.66
N THR A 884 -12.31 -24.76 -28.68
CA THR A 884 -10.98 -24.81 -28.06
C THR A 884 -10.80 -26.06 -27.19
N PRO A 885 -9.56 -26.46 -26.85
CA PRO A 885 -9.33 -27.61 -25.97
C PRO A 885 -10.05 -27.51 -24.62
N VAL A 886 -10.02 -26.34 -23.96
CA VAL A 886 -10.75 -26.09 -22.71
C VAL A 886 -12.27 -26.18 -22.92
N GLY A 887 -12.78 -25.57 -23.99
CA GLY A 887 -14.21 -25.60 -24.31
C GLY A 887 -14.74 -27.01 -24.55
N LYS A 888 -13.97 -27.83 -25.27
CA LYS A 888 -14.27 -29.25 -25.49
C LYS A 888 -14.25 -30.06 -24.20
N GLU A 889 -13.27 -29.81 -23.33
CA GLU A 889 -13.19 -30.51 -22.04
C GLU A 889 -14.33 -30.12 -21.10
N LEU A 890 -14.74 -28.84 -21.10
CA LEU A 890 -15.97 -28.41 -20.41
C LEU A 890 -17.16 -29.22 -20.92
N ILE A 891 -17.41 -29.24 -22.24
CA ILE A 891 -18.55 -29.96 -22.86
C ILE A 891 -18.51 -31.44 -22.53
N LYS A 892 -17.33 -32.07 -22.62
CA LYS A 892 -17.13 -33.47 -22.30
C LYS A 892 -17.47 -33.78 -20.84
N LYS A 893 -17.05 -32.91 -19.91
CA LYS A 893 -17.22 -33.13 -18.46
C LYS A 893 -18.64 -32.87 -17.97
N PHE A 894 -19.31 -31.84 -18.48
CA PHE A 894 -20.62 -31.43 -17.94
C PHE A 894 -21.79 -31.51 -18.92
N GLY A 895 -21.53 -31.93 -20.17
CA GLY A 895 -22.54 -32.10 -21.22
C GLY A 895 -22.84 -30.83 -22.01
N SER A 896 -23.11 -30.99 -23.31
CA SER A 896 -23.37 -29.87 -24.24
C SER A 896 -24.66 -29.10 -23.90
N SER A 897 -25.71 -29.77 -23.44
CA SER A 897 -26.99 -29.15 -23.10
C SER A 897 -26.92 -28.20 -21.91
N LYS A 898 -25.97 -28.41 -20.98
CA LYS A 898 -25.75 -27.54 -19.82
C LYS A 898 -24.81 -26.37 -20.14
N ILE A 899 -23.83 -26.60 -21.01
CA ILE A 899 -22.76 -25.63 -21.27
C ILE A 899 -22.95 -24.84 -22.54
N VAL A 900 -23.69 -25.31 -23.54
CA VAL A 900 -23.89 -24.59 -24.79
C VAL A 900 -25.31 -24.07 -24.82
N ILE A 901 -25.48 -22.75 -24.70
CA ILE A 901 -26.79 -22.12 -24.96
C ILE A 901 -26.94 -22.04 -26.47
N LYS A 902 -28.00 -22.67 -26.99
CA LYS A 902 -28.49 -22.35 -28.33
C LYS A 902 -28.97 -20.90 -28.30
N SER A 903 -28.34 -20.03 -29.08
CA SER A 903 -28.73 -18.62 -29.13
C SER A 903 -30.21 -18.53 -29.51
N GLN A 904 -31.04 -17.99 -28.61
CA GLN A 904 -32.28 -17.36 -29.06
C GLN A 904 -31.85 -16.05 -29.72
N GLU A 905 -31.71 -16.07 -31.04
CA GLU A 905 -31.39 -14.86 -31.82
C GLU A 905 -32.53 -13.82 -31.76
N GLU A 906 -33.69 -14.18 -31.20
CA GLU A 906 -34.95 -13.44 -31.38
C GLU A 906 -35.40 -12.55 -30.20
N ASN A 907 -34.69 -12.49 -29.08
CA ASN A 907 -35.09 -11.65 -27.94
C ASN A 907 -33.96 -10.76 -27.40
N TYR A 908 -33.21 -10.10 -28.29
CA TYR A 908 -32.35 -8.98 -27.92
C TYR A 908 -33.20 -7.73 -27.67
N ALA A 909 -34.03 -7.75 -26.62
CA ALA A 909 -34.60 -6.51 -26.10
C ALA A 909 -33.43 -5.63 -25.64
N HIS A 910 -33.39 -4.39 -26.12
CA HIS A 910 -32.46 -3.35 -25.67
C HIS A 910 -32.27 -3.46 -24.14
N THR A 911 -31.10 -3.94 -23.71
CA THR A 911 -30.65 -3.74 -22.34
C THR A 911 -30.55 -2.23 -22.17
N GLN A 912 -31.49 -1.65 -21.40
CA GLN A 912 -31.47 -0.23 -21.07
C GLN A 912 -30.05 0.15 -20.63
N LYS A 913 -29.47 1.19 -21.26
CA LYS A 913 -28.22 1.79 -20.83
C LYS A 913 -28.35 2.09 -19.35
N VAL A 914 -27.58 1.38 -18.52
CA VAL A 914 -27.32 1.80 -17.15
C VAL A 914 -26.44 3.04 -17.30
N ASP A 915 -27.06 4.21 -17.24
CA ASP A 915 -26.35 5.47 -17.45
C ASP A 915 -25.21 5.63 -16.44
N ALA A 916 -24.24 6.49 -16.74
CA ALA A 916 -23.10 6.74 -15.87
C ALA A 916 -23.53 7.16 -14.44
N ALA A 917 -24.69 7.83 -14.29
CA ALA A 917 -25.24 8.20 -13.00
C ALA A 917 -25.76 6.98 -12.23
N THR A 918 -26.27 5.96 -12.92
CA THR A 918 -26.71 4.68 -12.37
C THR A 918 -25.49 3.80 -12.06
N ARG A 919 -24.42 3.85 -12.86
CA ARG A 919 -23.12 3.24 -12.50
C ARG A 919 -22.49 3.91 -11.28
N ILE A 920 -22.52 5.23 -11.17
CA ILE A 920 -22.10 5.97 -9.97
C ILE A 920 -23.02 5.66 -8.79
N LYS A 921 -24.33 5.57 -9.03
CA LYS A 921 -25.31 5.17 -8.03
C LYS A 921 -25.06 3.75 -7.57
N LEU A 922 -24.66 2.81 -8.43
CA LEU A 922 -24.29 1.42 -8.14
C LEU A 922 -22.90 1.28 -7.53
N ARG A 923 -21.93 2.12 -7.89
CA ARG A 923 -20.64 2.29 -7.23
C ARG A 923 -20.90 2.71 -5.79
N ASN A 924 -21.70 3.76 -5.62
CA ASN A 924 -22.21 4.16 -4.34
C ASN A 924 -23.06 3.06 -3.72
N GLN A 925 -23.92 2.32 -4.44
CA GLN A 925 -24.79 1.24 -3.93
C GLN A 925 -24.02 -0.03 -3.58
N TYR A 926 -22.80 -0.26 -4.06
CA TYR A 926 -21.96 -1.40 -3.68
C TYR A 926 -21.11 -1.02 -2.46
N PHE A 927 -20.55 0.19 -2.42
CA PHE A 927 -19.98 0.75 -1.20
C PHE A 927 -21.03 0.97 -0.11
N ILE A 928 -22.26 1.29 -0.52
CA ILE A 928 -23.46 1.42 0.31
C ILE A 928 -24.00 0.04 0.61
N ASN A 929 -24.08 -0.99 -0.25
CA ASN A 929 -24.59 -2.32 0.14
C ASN A 929 -23.57 -3.14 0.97
N GLN A 930 -22.28 -2.81 0.89
CA GLN A 930 -21.28 -3.17 1.91
C GLN A 930 -21.51 -2.40 3.23
N LYS A 931 -22.19 -1.24 3.19
CA LYS A 931 -22.58 -0.37 4.32
C LYS A 931 -24.09 -0.38 4.70
N ALA A 932 -25.00 -1.05 3.99
CA ALA A 932 -26.43 -0.74 4.02
C ALA A 932 -27.27 -1.99 3.87
N ASN A 933 -27.43 -2.63 5.00
CA ASN A 933 -28.78 -2.89 5.50
C ASN A 933 -29.13 -1.88 6.61
N VAL A 934 -28.73 -0.60 6.44
CA VAL A 934 -28.96 0.47 7.41
C VAL A 934 -29.14 1.76 6.61
N THR A 935 -30.33 2.34 6.69
CA THR A 935 -30.64 3.64 6.08
C THR A 935 -31.11 4.58 7.19
N LYS A 936 -30.43 5.74 7.24
CA LYS A 936 -30.28 6.70 8.34
C LYS A 936 -29.15 6.32 9.28
N ASP A 937 -27.97 6.76 8.88
CA ASP A 937 -26.77 6.85 9.69
C ASP A 937 -27.02 7.74 10.92
N LEU A 938 -27.26 7.13 12.07
CA LEU A 938 -26.81 7.70 13.33
C LEU A 938 -25.47 7.04 13.61
N TRP A 939 -24.38 7.67 13.15
CA TRP A 939 -23.04 7.33 13.62
C TRP A 939 -22.98 7.74 15.08
N ILE A 940 -23.26 6.80 15.99
CA ILE A 940 -22.67 6.90 17.32
C ILE A 940 -21.25 6.37 17.14
N ASN A 941 -20.36 7.23 16.64
CA ASN A 941 -18.97 7.17 17.10
C ASN A 941 -19.10 7.19 18.61
N PHE A 942 -18.78 6.10 19.30
CA PHE A 942 -18.64 6.18 20.74
C PHE A 942 -17.52 7.16 21.01
N PRO A 943 -17.82 8.35 21.57
CA PRO A 943 -16.81 9.12 22.23
C PRO A 943 -16.54 8.40 23.55
N PHE A 944 -15.26 8.26 23.90
CA PHE A 944 -14.74 8.04 25.26
C PHE A 944 -15.66 7.42 26.31
N TRP A 945 -15.31 6.21 26.74
CA TRP A 945 -15.48 5.82 28.14
C TRP A 945 -14.08 5.46 28.67
N TYR A 946 -13.46 6.42 29.33
CA TYR A 946 -12.29 6.19 30.17
C TYR A 946 -12.79 5.83 31.57
N GLN A 947 -12.27 4.77 32.16
CA GLN A 947 -11.94 4.77 33.59
C GLN A 947 -10.85 3.74 33.88
N SER A 948 -9.98 4.17 34.78
CA SER A 948 -8.61 3.77 35.03
C SER A 948 -8.43 2.42 35.71
N ALA A 949 -7.16 1.99 35.70
CA ALA A 949 -6.46 1.28 36.77
C ALA A 949 -6.98 -0.11 37.13
N ASP A 950 -6.67 -1.12 36.31
CA ASP A 950 -6.08 -2.37 36.84
C ASP A 950 -5.63 -3.34 35.73
N TYR A 951 -4.64 -4.16 36.08
CA TYR A 951 -3.67 -4.89 35.26
C TYR A 951 -4.18 -6.11 34.45
N THR A 952 -5.45 -6.13 34.03
CA THR A 952 -6.07 -7.27 33.31
C THR A 952 -6.67 -6.94 31.93
N ARG A 953 -6.78 -5.66 31.53
CA ARG A 953 -7.62 -5.26 30.39
C ARG A 953 -6.92 -4.90 29.06
N THR A 954 -5.60 -4.94 28.95
CA THR A 954 -4.92 -4.59 27.67
C THR A 954 -4.78 -5.78 26.70
N SER A 955 -5.33 -6.95 27.05
CA SER A 955 -5.61 -8.03 26.09
C SER A 955 -6.74 -7.67 25.10
N LEU A 956 -7.37 -6.50 25.23
CA LEU A 956 -8.55 -6.07 24.44
C LEU A 956 -8.28 -5.40 23.10
N ILE A 957 -7.05 -4.94 22.80
CA ILE A 957 -6.88 -3.93 21.73
C ILE A 957 -6.81 -4.53 20.31
N TYR A 958 -6.85 -5.86 20.14
CA TYR A 958 -6.85 -6.47 18.80
C TYR A 958 -7.85 -7.61 18.55
N GLY A 959 -9.07 -7.52 19.09
CA GLY A 959 -10.05 -8.61 18.97
C GLY A 959 -11.49 -8.23 18.64
N LYS A 960 -11.73 -7.63 17.46
CA LYS A 960 -13.03 -7.46 16.77
C LYS A 960 -13.85 -6.19 17.12
N PHE A 961 -14.11 -5.37 16.11
CA PHE A 961 -14.98 -4.19 16.19
C PHE A 961 -16.46 -4.62 16.18
N PHE A 962 -17.23 -4.15 17.17
CA PHE A 962 -18.68 -4.25 17.21
C PHE A 962 -19.33 -3.00 16.62
N GLU A 963 -20.33 -3.14 15.75
CA GLU A 963 -21.11 -2.01 15.22
C GLU A 963 -22.58 -2.17 15.64
N ILE A 964 -23.22 -1.11 16.15
CA ILE A 964 -24.66 -1.09 16.48
C ILE A 964 -25.40 -0.28 15.43
N MET A 965 -26.41 -0.87 14.81
CA MET A 965 -27.15 -0.28 13.70
C MET A 965 -28.65 -0.17 14.01
N ALA A 966 -29.29 0.91 13.59
CA ALA A 966 -30.74 1.11 13.77
C ALA A 966 -31.56 0.48 12.62
N SER A 967 -32.71 -0.12 12.95
CA SER A 967 -33.66 -0.72 12.00
C SER A 967 -34.93 0.11 11.86
N ASN A 968 -35.31 0.40 10.61
CA ASN A 968 -36.54 1.10 10.27
C ASN A 968 -37.53 0.19 9.51
N ARG A 969 -37.48 -1.13 9.71
CA ARG A 969 -38.47 -2.04 9.09
C ARG A 969 -39.86 -1.78 9.69
N PRO A 970 -40.93 -1.78 8.87
CA PRO A 970 -42.30 -1.53 9.34
C PRO A 970 -42.74 -2.49 10.46
N ASP A 971 -42.24 -3.72 10.41
CA ASP A 971 -42.56 -4.82 11.32
C ASP A 971 -41.56 -4.98 12.49
N LYS A 972 -40.37 -4.35 12.43
CA LYS A 972 -39.31 -4.49 13.45
C LYS A 972 -38.58 -3.16 13.71
N LYS A 973 -39.11 -2.40 14.68
CA LYS A 973 -38.45 -1.22 15.27
C LYS A 973 -37.42 -1.67 16.32
N GLY A 974 -36.17 -1.23 16.18
CA GLY A 974 -35.10 -1.60 17.12
C GLY A 974 -33.70 -1.40 16.53
N TYR A 975 -32.70 -2.04 17.13
CA TYR A 975 -31.27 -1.97 16.81
C TYR A 975 -30.71 -3.37 16.60
N CYS A 976 -29.68 -3.56 15.78
CA CYS A 976 -28.98 -4.82 15.60
C CYS A 976 -27.47 -4.64 15.80
N LEU A 977 -26.75 -5.73 16.02
CA LEU A 977 -25.31 -5.75 16.30
C LEU A 977 -24.56 -6.43 15.15
N ARG A 978 -23.40 -5.89 14.73
CA ARG A 978 -22.42 -6.57 13.88
C ARG A 978 -21.13 -6.83 14.63
N ILE A 979 -20.45 -7.93 14.31
CA ILE A 979 -19.14 -8.32 14.83
C ILE A 979 -18.25 -8.57 13.62
N ASN A 980 -17.13 -7.84 13.46
CA ASN A 980 -16.27 -7.95 12.27
C ASN A 980 -17.01 -7.78 10.92
N GLY A 981 -18.08 -6.99 10.91
CA GLY A 981 -18.89 -6.78 9.71
C GLY A 981 -20.00 -7.81 9.48
N ASP A 982 -20.20 -8.79 10.35
CA ASP A 982 -21.33 -9.74 10.23
C ASP A 982 -22.40 -9.51 11.30
N TYR A 983 -23.68 -9.54 10.93
CA TYR A 983 -24.79 -9.38 11.90
C TYR A 983 -24.86 -10.55 12.89
N LEU A 984 -25.36 -10.28 14.08
CA LEU A 984 -25.74 -11.32 15.02
C LEU A 984 -27.10 -11.93 14.64
N TYR A 985 -27.21 -13.26 14.65
CA TYR A 985 -28.41 -14.00 14.23
C TYR A 985 -28.95 -14.91 15.36
N LYS A 986 -30.28 -15.10 15.38
CA LYS A 986 -30.95 -16.20 16.09
C LYS A 986 -31.65 -17.08 15.05
N GLY A 987 -31.05 -18.23 14.73
CA GLY A 987 -31.47 -19.04 13.60
C GLY A 987 -31.19 -18.30 12.28
N LYS A 988 -32.22 -18.02 11.47
CA LYS A 988 -32.11 -17.29 10.19
C LYS A 988 -32.40 -15.80 10.31
N ASP A 989 -32.89 -15.35 11.47
CA ASP A 989 -33.29 -13.95 11.67
C ASP A 989 -32.18 -13.15 12.34
N ILE A 990 -31.96 -11.93 11.84
CA ILE A 990 -31.10 -10.94 12.51
C ILE A 990 -31.69 -10.64 13.88
N LEU A 991 -30.83 -10.61 14.90
CA LEU A 991 -31.23 -10.27 16.25
C LEU A 991 -31.49 -8.76 16.36
N TYR A 992 -32.70 -8.41 16.77
CA TYR A 992 -33.11 -7.03 17.01
C TYR A 992 -33.29 -6.78 18.50
N PHE A 993 -32.76 -5.66 18.95
CA PHE A 993 -32.84 -5.15 20.31
C PHE A 993 -33.79 -3.94 20.30
N PRO A 994 -34.75 -3.85 21.22
CA PRO A 994 -35.73 -2.78 21.19
C PRO A 994 -35.10 -1.39 21.41
N THR A 995 -33.92 -1.33 22.04
CA THR A 995 -33.21 -0.09 22.39
C THR A 995 -31.69 -0.22 22.22
N ILE A 996 -30.98 0.90 22.08
CA ILE A 996 -29.50 0.94 22.01
C ILE A 996 -28.85 0.32 23.26
N PRO A 997 -29.30 0.63 24.50
CA PRO A 997 -28.73 0.01 25.70
C PRO A 997 -28.80 -1.52 25.68
N LYS A 998 -29.93 -2.10 25.23
CA LYS A 998 -30.09 -3.55 25.08
C LYS A 998 -29.13 -4.16 24.05
N ALA A 999 -28.83 -3.43 22.97
CA ALA A 999 -27.83 -3.86 21.99
C ALA A 999 -26.40 -3.80 22.54
N LYS A 1000 -26.07 -2.77 23.34
CA LYS A 1000 -24.77 -2.62 24.01
C LYS A 1000 -24.55 -3.72 25.07
N GLU A 1001 -25.57 -4.00 25.87
CA GLU A 1001 -25.58 -5.07 26.87
C GLU A 1001 -25.33 -6.44 26.21
N ALA A 1002 -25.98 -6.72 25.08
CA ALA A 1002 -25.75 -7.94 24.32
C ALA A 1002 -24.33 -8.03 23.73
N ALA A 1003 -23.79 -6.92 23.22
CA ALA A 1003 -22.40 -6.87 22.72
C ALA A 1003 -21.39 -7.18 23.83
N TYR A 1004 -21.62 -6.61 25.02
CA TYR A 1004 -20.78 -6.83 26.19
C TYR A 1004 -20.83 -8.28 26.69
N ASN A 1005 -22.02 -8.89 26.74
CA ASN A 1005 -22.18 -10.29 27.15
C ASN A 1005 -21.54 -11.28 26.17
N ILE A 1006 -21.60 -11.01 24.86
CA ILE A 1006 -20.90 -11.81 23.84
C ILE A 1006 -19.39 -11.67 23.98
N TRP A 1007 -18.91 -10.46 24.25
CA TRP A 1007 -17.50 -10.23 24.54
C TRP A 1007 -17.05 -11.03 25.78
N LEU A 1008 -17.82 -11.03 26.86
CA LEU A 1008 -17.56 -11.85 28.06
C LEU A 1008 -17.52 -13.36 27.75
N GLN A 1009 -18.49 -13.88 26.99
CA GLN A 1009 -18.52 -15.30 26.60
C GLN A 1009 -17.41 -15.73 25.63
N MET A 1010 -16.82 -14.79 24.90
CA MET A 1010 -15.65 -15.06 24.05
C MET A 1010 -14.32 -14.92 24.81
N TYR A 1011 -14.37 -14.26 25.97
CA TYR A 1011 -13.25 -14.05 26.86
C TYR A 1011 -13.06 -15.21 27.84
N GLU A 1012 -14.16 -15.79 28.33
CA GLU A 1012 -14.20 -17.12 28.97
C GLU A 1012 -13.91 -18.25 27.96
#